data_AF-A0A497J6L3-F1
#
_entry.id   AF-A0A497J6L3-F1
#
_cell.length_a   1.000
_cell.length_b   1.000
_cell.length_c   1.000
_cell.angle_alpha   90.00
_cell.angle_beta   90.00
_cell.angle_gamma   90.00
#
_symmetry.space_group_name_H-M   'P 1'
#
loop_
_entity.id
_entity.type
_entity.pdbx_description
1 polymer ?
#
loop_
_entity_poly.entity_id
_entity_poly.type
_entity_poly.pdbx_seq_one_letter_code
_entity_poly.pdbx_strand_id
1 'polypeptide(L)'
;MTPKETIFWLVAQVLPYVTLSFFVGGIILKVKRWVRAGNWIRTSSSPFKWFPYFVKKTISDLLLFSKIYKQRKAFWFQSLGFHAAIFMILFGHLRGFGVWSKESLERISINITSFLVETFPLYIGIASTILLAGLMVYRVINKTLRLHSEPEDYIATALVLLTVASGTAMRLLPPDSLKSMTIRFLPGIILRIEKTPNIPSFLIHIMAAQLLLMYLPFSKLIHIISAIPNVASCSIEEMAEEFIPNLIEYAEKAETKEKISERGIDFSTLPGKFILSLETCVTCSNCTSNCPTYSLSGEKAHIPGTRLRGIYRAYNQTSSIFRIFSPIIERQSLEKMIWECALCGYCSKNCPLAIKTDSIYLMLRMLMAKAAWMPESLVEFSRTIRNVHNPLGRDNKERLWWVRFRLSRNKKAIDKLGPEAAPMYFEVTVDDILKGKAETVYFIGCNASFFRALSGVPDAMVHILKAVGEDFTILGEEEWCCGYPLLLAGDILGLKEMAIHNIEAIRAKGAKKVVFTCAGCYRVFKHFYTKLLGIKLGFEVIHSTELLYSLCSQRRLNLVAPRIRATYHDPCDIGRHDGIYLEPRIVLKLVGSDLVEMEKIEEDSFCCGGGGLLKLSNSDLSGKVSIERAKQAAETGAEFIITACPFCELSLREGAQSLKGNKLKVLDITEVVAIQTGLLPLY
;
A
#
# COMPACT_ATOMS: atom_id res chain seq x y z
N MET A 1 -52.97 17.23 20.73
CA MET A 1 -52.00 16.13 20.94
C MET A 1 -51.53 16.18 22.38
N THR A 2 -51.55 15.06 23.08
CA THR A 2 -50.87 14.90 24.37
C THR A 2 -49.34 14.99 24.18
N PRO A 3 -48.54 15.27 25.23
CA PRO A 3 -47.07 15.30 25.10
C PRO A 3 -46.49 14.02 24.47
N LYS A 4 -47.08 12.85 24.79
CA LYS A 4 -46.69 11.56 24.21
C LYS A 4 -47.02 11.46 22.72
N GLU A 5 -48.19 11.92 22.30
CA GLU A 5 -48.59 11.97 20.89
C GLU A 5 -47.73 12.95 20.09
N THR A 6 -47.37 14.08 20.69
CA THR A 6 -46.48 15.06 20.07
C THR A 6 -45.08 14.47 19.84
N ILE A 7 -44.49 13.81 20.85
CA ILE A 7 -43.19 13.14 20.70
C ILE A 7 -43.25 12.06 19.62
N PHE A 8 -44.30 11.23 19.62
CA PHE A 8 -44.48 10.20 18.60
C PHE A 8 -44.57 10.81 17.20
N TRP A 9 -45.37 11.86 17.03
CA TRP A 9 -45.51 12.56 15.76
C TRP A 9 -44.18 13.17 15.28
N LEU A 10 -43.44 13.84 16.16
CA LEU A 10 -42.15 14.43 15.84
C LEU A 10 -41.12 13.37 15.40
N VAL A 11 -41.00 12.27 16.14
CA VAL A 11 -39.97 11.23 15.89
C VAL A 11 -40.34 10.32 14.72
N ALA A 12 -41.61 9.92 14.61
CA ALA A 12 -42.04 8.93 13.62
C ALA A 12 -42.53 9.55 12.30
N GLN A 13 -42.94 10.83 12.29
CA GLN A 13 -43.47 11.48 11.08
C GLN A 13 -42.65 12.68 10.61
N VAL A 14 -42.07 13.50 11.50
CA VAL A 14 -41.31 14.70 11.08
C VAL A 14 -39.83 14.41 10.87
N LEU A 15 -39.19 13.72 11.82
CA LEU A 15 -37.77 13.40 11.79
C LEU A 15 -37.29 12.65 10.52
N PRO A 16 -38.10 11.77 9.88
CA PRO A 16 -37.73 11.16 8.60
C PRO A 16 -37.41 12.17 7.48
N TYR A 17 -38.14 13.28 7.39
CA TYR A 17 -37.88 14.32 6.38
C TYR A 17 -36.55 15.04 6.63
N VAL A 18 -36.27 15.35 7.90
CA VAL A 18 -34.99 15.93 8.32
C VAL A 18 -33.86 14.95 8.03
N THR A 19 -34.04 13.69 8.39
CA THR A 19 -33.06 12.62 8.18
C THR A 19 -32.73 12.44 6.71
N LEU A 20 -33.76 12.37 5.84
CA LEU A 20 -33.57 12.27 4.40
C LEU A 20 -32.80 13.48 3.87
N SER A 21 -33.13 14.69 4.32
CA SER A 21 -32.47 15.93 3.87
C SER A 21 -30.98 15.94 4.24
N PHE A 22 -30.65 15.59 5.49
CA PHE A 22 -29.26 15.49 5.96
C PHE A 22 -28.49 14.36 5.27
N PHE A 23 -29.11 13.19 5.11
CA PHE A 23 -28.51 12.05 4.45
C PHE A 23 -28.22 12.37 2.98
N VAL A 24 -29.23 12.77 2.21
CA VAL A 24 -29.10 13.08 0.78
C VAL A 24 -28.15 14.25 0.56
N GLY A 25 -28.29 15.33 1.33
CA GLY A 25 -27.38 16.48 1.27
C GLY A 25 -25.93 16.07 1.56
N GLY A 26 -25.70 15.26 2.60
CA GLY A 26 -24.39 14.71 2.93
C GLY A 26 -23.81 13.86 1.81
N ILE A 27 -24.59 12.95 1.23
CA ILE A 27 -24.15 12.11 0.10
C ILE A 27 -23.82 12.97 -1.13
N ILE A 28 -24.65 13.95 -1.47
CA ILE A 28 -24.39 14.87 -2.60
C ILE A 28 -23.08 15.62 -2.37
N LEU A 29 -22.80 16.11 -1.16
CA LEU A 29 -21.55 16.78 -0.82
C LEU A 29 -20.34 15.83 -0.97
N LYS A 30 -20.47 14.57 -0.53
CA LYS A 30 -19.42 13.56 -0.69
C LYS A 30 -19.18 13.24 -2.15
N VAL A 31 -20.21 12.89 -2.90
CA VAL A 31 -20.13 12.59 -4.34
C VAL A 31 -19.55 13.79 -5.10
N LYS A 32 -19.94 15.02 -4.78
CA LYS A 32 -19.36 16.22 -5.38
C LYS A 32 -17.86 16.32 -5.10
N ARG A 33 -17.39 16.11 -3.86
CA ARG A 33 -15.95 16.09 -3.52
C ARG A 33 -15.21 15.01 -4.27
N TRP A 34 -15.84 13.85 -4.39
CA TRP A 34 -15.28 12.76 -5.13
C TRP A 34 -15.16 13.17 -6.61
N VAL A 35 -16.22 13.57 -7.30
CA VAL A 35 -16.23 13.89 -8.74
C VAL A 35 -15.44 15.16 -9.11
N ARG A 36 -15.20 16.10 -8.18
CA ARG A 36 -14.62 17.44 -8.45
C ARG A 36 -13.23 17.45 -9.09
N ALA A 37 -12.50 16.35 -9.07
CA ALA A 37 -11.15 16.25 -9.59
C ALA A 37 -11.02 15.14 -10.63
N GLY A 38 -11.59 15.41 -11.81
CA GLY A 38 -11.10 15.11 -13.17
C GLY A 38 -10.85 13.66 -13.63
N ASN A 39 -10.25 12.80 -12.81
CA ASN A 39 -9.74 11.50 -13.26
C ASN A 39 -10.36 10.38 -12.43
N TRP A 40 -11.66 10.20 -12.60
CA TRP A 40 -12.43 9.13 -11.95
C TRP A 40 -12.16 7.77 -12.57
N ILE A 41 -12.05 7.79 -13.89
CA ILE A 41 -12.09 6.62 -14.75
C ILE A 41 -11.38 7.04 -16.04
N ARG A 42 -10.05 7.09 -16.05
CA ARG A 42 -9.33 6.81 -17.30
C ARG A 42 -9.00 5.33 -17.27
N THR A 43 -9.99 4.52 -17.61
CA THR A 43 -9.75 3.11 -17.90
C THR A 43 -8.86 3.05 -19.13
N SER A 44 -7.56 2.84 -18.92
CA SER A 44 -6.68 2.33 -19.98
C SER A 44 -7.07 0.91 -20.42
N SER A 45 -7.95 0.25 -19.65
CA SER A 45 -8.44 -1.11 -19.87
C SER A 45 -9.83 -1.15 -20.53
N SER A 46 -9.99 -2.05 -21.50
CA SER A 46 -11.28 -2.38 -22.11
C SER A 46 -12.31 -2.82 -21.04
N PRO A 47 -13.60 -2.43 -21.16
CA PRO A 47 -14.66 -2.86 -20.25
C PRO A 47 -14.72 -4.37 -20.01
N PHE A 48 -14.35 -5.17 -21.03
CA PHE A 48 -14.29 -6.63 -20.97
C PHE A 48 -13.26 -7.18 -19.97
N LYS A 49 -12.18 -6.45 -19.70
CA LYS A 49 -11.17 -6.83 -18.69
C LYS A 49 -11.52 -6.28 -17.32
N TRP A 50 -12.08 -5.07 -17.27
CA TRP A 50 -12.38 -4.37 -16.03
C TRP A 50 -13.51 -5.03 -15.22
N PHE A 51 -14.64 -5.35 -15.86
CA PHE A 51 -15.83 -5.80 -15.16
C PHE A 51 -15.64 -7.15 -14.43
N PRO A 52 -15.08 -8.21 -15.05
CA PRO A 52 -14.83 -9.46 -14.35
C PRO A 52 -13.87 -9.29 -13.16
N TYR A 53 -12.83 -8.47 -13.32
CA TYR A 53 -11.90 -8.18 -12.23
C TYR A 53 -12.59 -7.45 -11.08
N PHE A 54 -13.41 -6.43 -11.38
CA PHE A 54 -14.18 -5.69 -10.38
C PHE A 54 -15.12 -6.62 -9.60
N VAL A 55 -15.87 -7.48 -10.30
CA VAL A 55 -16.78 -8.46 -9.68
C VAL A 55 -15.98 -9.40 -8.78
N LYS A 56 -14.88 -9.98 -9.28
CA LYS A 56 -14.01 -10.87 -8.52
C LYS A 56 -13.50 -10.19 -7.24
N LYS A 57 -13.02 -8.95 -7.33
CA LYS A 57 -12.50 -8.19 -6.18
C LYS A 57 -13.59 -7.79 -5.19
N THR A 58 -14.77 -7.41 -5.67
CA THR A 58 -15.91 -7.10 -4.81
C THR A 58 -16.33 -8.33 -4.02
N ILE A 59 -16.47 -9.48 -4.69
CA ILE A 59 -16.84 -10.73 -4.02
C ILE A 59 -15.74 -11.15 -3.03
N SER A 60 -14.49 -11.25 -3.49
CA SER A 60 -13.36 -11.71 -2.67
C SER A 60 -13.09 -10.78 -1.48
N ASP A 61 -12.95 -9.49 -1.72
CA ASP A 61 -12.34 -8.58 -0.75
C ASP A 61 -13.41 -7.85 0.11
N LEU A 62 -14.58 -7.52 -0.46
CA LEU A 62 -15.65 -6.82 0.27
C LEU A 62 -16.70 -7.77 0.86
N LEU A 63 -17.14 -8.80 0.14
CA LEU A 63 -18.17 -9.73 0.64
C LEU A 63 -17.57 -10.85 1.48
N LEU A 64 -16.52 -11.50 0.97
CA LEU A 64 -15.87 -12.62 1.63
C LEU A 64 -14.71 -12.21 2.54
N PHE A 65 -14.35 -10.93 2.59
CA PHE A 65 -13.26 -10.40 3.42
C PHE A 65 -11.95 -11.21 3.33
N SER A 66 -11.60 -11.74 2.15
CA SER A 66 -10.49 -12.70 1.98
C SER A 66 -9.15 -12.19 2.51
N LYS A 67 -8.88 -10.88 2.36
CA LYS A 67 -7.67 -10.23 2.91
C LYS A 67 -7.64 -10.21 4.43
N ILE A 68 -8.80 -10.10 5.08
CA ILE A 68 -8.90 -10.21 6.54
C ILE A 68 -8.72 -11.68 6.94
N TYR A 69 -9.28 -12.63 6.19
CA TYR A 69 -9.12 -14.06 6.45
C TYR A 69 -7.64 -14.48 6.45
N LYS A 70 -6.89 -14.07 5.41
CA LYS A 70 -5.44 -14.36 5.29
C LYS A 70 -4.65 -13.87 6.51
N GLN A 71 -4.98 -12.69 7.03
CA GLN A 71 -4.19 -12.01 8.06
C GLN A 71 -4.66 -12.32 9.48
N ARG A 72 -5.98 -12.43 9.70
CA ARG A 72 -6.61 -12.47 11.04
C ARG A 72 -7.91 -13.30 11.00
N LYS A 73 -7.79 -14.62 10.98
CA LYS A 73 -8.93 -15.56 10.91
C LYS A 73 -10.04 -15.30 11.96
N ALA A 74 -9.68 -15.06 13.22
CA ALA A 74 -10.66 -14.78 14.26
C ALA A 74 -11.42 -13.46 14.01
N PHE A 75 -10.70 -12.41 13.59
CA PHE A 75 -11.31 -11.13 13.25
C PHE A 75 -12.16 -11.23 11.98
N TRP A 76 -11.80 -12.12 11.05
CA TRP A 76 -12.59 -12.43 9.87
C TRP A 76 -13.95 -13.04 10.24
N PHE A 77 -13.98 -14.08 11.07
CA PHE A 77 -15.24 -14.69 11.53
C PHE A 77 -16.16 -13.67 12.20
N GLN A 78 -15.60 -12.85 13.10
CA GLN A 78 -16.35 -11.78 13.76
C GLN A 78 -16.89 -10.76 12.75
N SER A 79 -16.06 -10.29 11.82
CA SER A 79 -16.44 -9.29 10.82
C SER A 79 -17.52 -9.82 9.87
N LEU A 80 -17.34 -11.04 9.35
CA LEU A 80 -18.31 -11.67 8.46
C LEU A 80 -19.64 -11.92 9.17
N GLY A 81 -19.60 -12.46 10.39
CA GLY A 81 -20.80 -12.69 11.20
C GLY A 81 -21.57 -11.40 11.48
N PHE A 82 -20.86 -10.32 11.83
CA PHE A 82 -21.47 -9.01 12.06
C PHE A 82 -22.16 -8.44 10.81
N HIS A 83 -21.51 -8.49 9.64
CA HIS A 83 -22.11 -7.98 8.40
C HIS A 83 -23.27 -8.85 7.92
N ALA A 84 -23.18 -10.18 8.06
CA ALA A 84 -24.28 -11.09 7.77
C ALA A 84 -25.48 -10.82 8.69
N ALA A 85 -25.24 -10.59 9.99
CA ALA A 85 -26.27 -10.20 10.94
C ALA A 85 -26.95 -8.89 10.55
N ILE A 86 -26.18 -7.85 10.23
CA ILE A 86 -26.74 -6.57 9.76
C ILE A 86 -27.57 -6.76 8.50
N PHE A 87 -27.06 -7.50 7.52
CA PHE A 87 -27.79 -7.78 6.28
C PHE A 87 -29.13 -8.45 6.56
N MET A 88 -29.15 -9.50 7.39
CA MET A 88 -30.39 -10.20 7.76
C MET A 88 -31.37 -9.30 8.53
N ILE A 89 -30.87 -8.45 9.44
CA ILE A 89 -31.69 -7.47 10.15
C ILE A 89 -32.31 -6.49 9.16
N LEU A 90 -31.53 -5.90 8.26
CA LEU A 90 -32.01 -4.94 7.25
C LEU A 90 -33.00 -5.60 6.28
N PHE A 91 -32.73 -6.82 5.83
CA PHE A 91 -33.65 -7.60 5.01
C PHE A 91 -35.00 -7.83 5.73
N GLY A 92 -34.97 -8.09 7.04
CA GLY A 92 -36.17 -8.15 7.88
C GLY A 92 -36.97 -6.85 7.94
N HIS A 93 -36.32 -5.68 7.90
CA HIS A 93 -37.01 -4.39 7.89
C HIS A 93 -37.79 -4.17 6.58
N LEU A 94 -37.33 -4.72 5.45
CA LEU A 94 -38.01 -4.60 4.16
C LEU A 94 -39.44 -5.19 4.20
N ARG A 95 -39.71 -6.17 5.08
CA ARG A 95 -41.07 -6.68 5.33
C ARG A 95 -42.01 -5.60 5.86
N GLY A 96 -41.54 -4.78 6.80
CA GLY A 96 -42.34 -3.69 7.36
C GLY A 96 -42.74 -2.65 6.31
N PHE A 97 -41.95 -2.51 5.24
CA PHE A 97 -42.25 -1.64 4.10
C PHE A 97 -43.02 -2.34 2.97
N GLY A 98 -43.43 -3.59 3.16
CA GLY A 98 -44.20 -4.35 2.18
C GLY A 98 -43.41 -4.83 0.96
N VAL A 99 -42.07 -4.86 1.02
CA VAL A 99 -41.22 -5.35 -0.08
C VAL A 99 -41.34 -6.87 -0.25
N TRP A 100 -41.58 -7.58 0.85
CA TRP A 100 -41.85 -9.02 0.87
C TRP A 100 -42.71 -9.38 2.08
N SER A 101 -43.34 -10.56 2.08
CA SER A 101 -44.27 -10.99 3.12
C SER A 101 -43.97 -12.38 3.68
N LYS A 102 -44.47 -12.67 4.88
CA LYS A 102 -44.28 -13.97 5.55
C LYS A 102 -44.87 -15.11 4.70
N GLU A 103 -46.03 -14.88 4.07
CA GLU A 103 -46.71 -15.88 3.24
C GLU A 103 -45.85 -16.35 2.05
N SER A 104 -44.93 -15.51 1.57
CA SER A 104 -44.02 -15.85 0.47
C SER A 104 -43.03 -16.96 0.86
N LEU A 105 -42.64 -17.05 2.14
CA LEU A 105 -41.73 -18.07 2.68
C LEU A 105 -42.47 -19.28 3.23
N GLU A 106 -43.71 -19.10 3.71
CA GLU A 106 -44.53 -20.20 4.25
C GLU A 106 -44.80 -21.29 3.20
N ARG A 107 -44.80 -20.93 1.91
CA ARG A 107 -44.86 -21.87 0.78
C ARG A 107 -43.71 -22.89 0.74
N ILE A 108 -42.57 -22.56 1.36
CA ILE A 108 -41.39 -23.43 1.42
C ILE A 108 -41.47 -24.29 2.69
N SER A 109 -41.68 -23.68 3.85
CA SER A 109 -41.89 -24.37 5.14
C SER A 109 -42.34 -23.40 6.23
N ILE A 110 -43.43 -23.75 6.93
CA ILE A 110 -43.96 -22.97 8.06
C ILE A 110 -42.95 -22.89 9.21
N ASN A 111 -42.30 -24.01 9.54
CA ASN A 111 -41.32 -24.08 10.64
C ASN A 111 -40.09 -23.22 10.34
N ILE A 112 -39.56 -23.31 9.11
CA ILE A 112 -38.41 -22.49 8.68
C ILE A 112 -38.79 -21.01 8.68
N THR A 113 -40.01 -20.69 8.23
CA THR A 113 -40.48 -19.31 8.20
C THR A 113 -40.61 -18.72 9.60
N SER A 114 -41.23 -19.45 10.53
CA SER A 114 -41.35 -19.02 11.93
C SER A 114 -39.96 -18.79 12.54
N PHE A 115 -39.03 -19.71 12.29
CA PHE A 115 -37.65 -19.55 12.74
C PHE A 115 -36.99 -18.30 12.15
N LEU A 116 -36.99 -18.13 10.83
CA LEU A 116 -36.29 -17.03 10.15
C LEU A 116 -36.87 -15.64 10.46
N VAL A 117 -38.17 -15.56 10.73
CA VAL A 117 -38.90 -14.29 10.88
C VAL A 117 -39.00 -13.85 12.34
N GLU A 118 -39.20 -14.79 13.25
CA GLU A 118 -39.51 -14.50 14.65
C GLU A 118 -38.31 -14.80 15.55
N THR A 119 -37.81 -16.03 15.49
CA THR A 119 -36.80 -16.58 16.41
C THR A 119 -35.38 -16.09 16.07
N PHE A 120 -34.96 -16.24 14.82
CA PHE A 120 -33.61 -15.96 14.37
C PHE A 120 -33.20 -14.48 14.51
N PRO A 121 -34.02 -13.49 14.13
CA PRO A 121 -33.66 -12.08 14.30
C PRO A 121 -33.57 -11.67 15.76
N LEU A 122 -34.32 -12.32 16.66
CA LEU A 122 -34.22 -12.10 18.10
C LEU A 122 -32.86 -12.57 18.63
N TYR A 123 -32.46 -13.81 18.34
CA TYR A 123 -31.16 -14.34 18.75
C TYR A 123 -30.00 -13.54 18.17
N ILE A 124 -30.07 -13.18 16.88
CA ILE A 124 -29.07 -12.32 16.25
C ILE A 124 -29.03 -10.94 16.91
N GLY A 125 -30.18 -10.36 17.22
CA GLY A 125 -30.28 -9.07 17.91
C GLY A 125 -29.57 -9.10 19.26
N ILE A 126 -29.89 -10.10 20.10
CA ILE A 126 -29.25 -10.32 21.40
C ILE A 126 -27.73 -10.50 21.24
N ALA A 127 -27.30 -11.40 20.35
CA ALA A 127 -25.89 -11.67 20.11
C ALA A 127 -25.14 -10.42 19.62
N SER A 128 -25.76 -9.64 18.72
CA SER A 128 -25.19 -8.39 18.20
C SER A 128 -25.09 -7.31 19.28
N THR A 129 -26.10 -7.17 20.13
CA THR A 129 -26.06 -6.24 21.28
C THR A 129 -24.92 -6.60 22.24
N ILE A 130 -24.79 -7.88 22.61
CA ILE A 130 -23.69 -8.35 23.48
C ILE A 130 -22.34 -8.09 22.82
N LEU A 131 -22.20 -8.42 21.52
CA LEU A 131 -20.95 -8.22 20.77
C LEU A 131 -20.56 -6.74 20.68
N LEU A 132 -21.51 -5.85 20.40
CA LEU A 132 -21.26 -4.41 20.28
C LEU A 132 -20.91 -3.77 21.64
N ALA A 133 -21.62 -4.16 22.70
CA ALA A 133 -21.30 -3.72 24.06
C ALA A 133 -19.91 -4.23 24.48
N GLY A 134 -19.62 -5.51 24.24
CA GLY A 134 -18.31 -6.11 24.45
C GLY A 134 -17.21 -5.43 23.64
N LEU A 135 -17.47 -5.03 22.39
CA LEU A 135 -16.54 -4.28 21.56
C LEU A 135 -16.24 -2.89 22.14
N MET A 136 -17.24 -2.17 22.66
CA MET A 136 -17.01 -0.88 23.32
C MET A 136 -16.10 -1.05 24.54
N VAL A 137 -16.40 -2.03 25.40
CA VAL A 137 -15.57 -2.35 26.57
C VAL A 137 -14.16 -2.76 26.14
N TYR A 138 -14.04 -3.61 25.12
CA TYR A 138 -12.75 -4.07 24.61
C TYR A 138 -11.90 -2.94 24.02
N ARG A 139 -12.51 -1.95 23.34
CA ARG A 139 -11.82 -0.75 22.85
C ARG A 139 -11.25 0.11 23.97
N VAL A 140 -11.95 0.18 25.10
CA VAL A 140 -11.49 0.92 26.28
C VAL A 140 -10.38 0.15 26.99
N ILE A 141 -10.52 -1.16 27.19
CA ILE A 141 -9.55 -1.95 27.97
C ILE A 141 -8.27 -2.23 27.18
N ASN A 142 -8.38 -2.66 25.92
CA ASN A 142 -7.23 -3.07 25.11
C ASN A 142 -6.39 -1.86 24.69
N LYS A 143 -5.14 -1.76 25.18
CA LYS A 143 -4.22 -0.66 24.91
C LYS A 143 -4.02 -0.41 23.40
N THR A 144 -3.82 -1.46 22.61
CA THR A 144 -3.58 -1.35 21.16
C THR A 144 -4.81 -0.80 20.45
N LEU A 145 -6.01 -1.32 20.75
CA LEU A 145 -7.25 -0.81 20.15
C LEU A 145 -7.59 0.61 20.62
N ARG A 146 -7.24 0.96 21.85
CA ARG A 146 -7.39 2.31 22.37
C ARG A 146 -6.54 3.31 21.59
N LEU A 147 -5.32 2.93 21.20
CA LEU A 147 -4.47 3.75 20.33
C LEU A 147 -5.10 3.99 18.95
N HIS A 148 -5.82 2.99 18.42
CA HIS A 148 -6.52 3.10 17.12
C HIS A 148 -7.83 3.87 17.19
N SER A 149 -8.52 3.84 18.33
CA SER A 149 -9.88 4.36 18.45
C SER A 149 -9.89 5.88 18.55
N GLU A 150 -10.86 6.48 17.89
CA GLU A 150 -11.14 7.91 17.87
C GLU A 150 -12.57 8.15 18.39
N PRO A 151 -12.92 9.38 18.81
CA PRO A 151 -14.27 9.68 19.30
C PRO A 151 -15.38 9.23 18.35
N GLU A 152 -15.18 9.37 17.03
CA GLU A 152 -16.11 8.90 16.00
C GLU A 152 -16.38 7.39 16.07
N ASP A 153 -15.39 6.57 16.44
CA ASP A 153 -15.58 5.11 16.55
C ASP A 153 -16.51 4.77 17.72
N TYR A 154 -16.41 5.51 18.83
CA TYR A 154 -17.29 5.33 19.99
C TYR A 154 -18.71 5.83 19.68
N ILE A 155 -18.85 6.99 19.03
CA ILE A 155 -20.16 7.54 18.63
C ILE A 155 -20.86 6.57 17.66
N ALA A 156 -20.17 6.12 16.62
CA ALA A 156 -20.72 5.17 15.66
C ALA A 156 -21.13 3.86 16.34
N THR A 157 -20.27 3.29 17.19
CA THR A 157 -20.57 2.03 17.89
C THR A 157 -21.74 2.20 18.86
N ALA A 158 -21.82 3.32 19.58
CA ALA A 158 -22.92 3.62 20.50
C ALA A 158 -24.25 3.78 19.77
N LEU A 159 -24.28 4.47 18.62
CA LEU A 159 -25.50 4.63 17.81
C LEU A 159 -25.97 3.28 17.25
N VAL A 160 -25.06 2.44 16.76
CA VAL A 160 -25.40 1.09 16.27
C VAL A 160 -25.88 0.21 17.42
N LEU A 161 -25.19 0.24 18.58
CA LEU A 161 -25.59 -0.50 19.78
C LEU A 161 -26.98 -0.08 20.24
N LEU A 162 -27.26 1.22 20.36
CA LEU A 162 -28.56 1.74 20.77
C LEU A 162 -29.66 1.31 19.80
N THR A 163 -29.40 1.38 18.50
CA THR A 163 -30.34 0.96 17.46
C THR A 163 -30.66 -0.54 17.56
N VAL A 164 -29.65 -1.40 17.69
CA VAL A 164 -29.84 -2.85 17.78
C VAL A 164 -30.45 -3.28 19.11
N ALA A 165 -30.02 -2.68 20.23
CA ALA A 165 -30.53 -3.01 21.56
C ALA A 165 -32.01 -2.62 21.71
N SER A 166 -32.40 -1.43 21.25
CA SER A 166 -33.80 -0.99 21.28
C SER A 166 -34.68 -1.81 20.33
N GLY A 167 -34.17 -2.19 19.15
CA GLY A 167 -34.87 -3.09 18.23
C GLY A 167 -35.07 -4.50 18.81
N THR A 168 -34.09 -5.00 19.56
CA THR A 168 -34.20 -6.27 20.31
C THR A 168 -35.19 -6.14 21.47
N ALA A 169 -35.18 -5.02 22.20
CA ALA A 169 -36.12 -4.75 23.28
C ALA A 169 -37.57 -4.73 22.80
N MET A 170 -37.85 -4.19 21.62
CA MET A 170 -39.19 -4.24 21.01
C MET A 170 -39.71 -5.68 20.77
N ARG A 171 -38.82 -6.67 20.66
CA ARG A 171 -39.18 -8.08 20.47
C ARG A 171 -39.30 -8.84 21.80
N LEU A 172 -38.55 -8.43 22.82
CA LEU A 172 -38.55 -9.06 24.15
C LEU A 172 -39.65 -8.53 25.06
N LEU A 173 -39.93 -7.23 24.98
CA LEU A 173 -40.92 -6.58 25.82
C LEU A 173 -42.33 -6.80 25.25
N PRO A 174 -43.36 -6.90 26.12
CA PRO A 174 -44.73 -7.09 25.68
C PRO A 174 -45.17 -5.93 24.77
N PRO A 175 -45.93 -6.21 23.69
CA PRO A 175 -46.48 -5.18 22.83
C PRO A 175 -47.52 -4.35 23.59
N ASP A 176 -47.56 -3.04 23.35
CA ASP A 176 -48.56 -2.17 23.98
C ASP A 176 -49.98 -2.43 23.42
N SER A 177 -50.08 -3.00 22.21
CA SER A 177 -51.35 -3.48 21.66
C SER A 177 -51.15 -4.58 20.61
N LEU A 178 -52.10 -5.52 20.53
CA LEU A 178 -52.15 -6.52 19.45
C LEU A 178 -52.64 -5.96 18.11
N LYS A 179 -53.13 -4.70 18.09
CA LYS A 179 -53.55 -4.03 16.85
C LYS A 179 -52.34 -3.67 16.01
N SER A 180 -52.50 -3.77 14.69
CA SER A 180 -51.49 -3.30 13.73
C SER A 180 -51.31 -1.79 13.82
N MET A 181 -50.07 -1.34 13.73
CA MET A 181 -49.71 0.08 13.66
C MET A 181 -49.25 0.41 12.23
N THR A 182 -49.77 1.50 11.68
CA THR A 182 -49.34 2.00 10.37
C THR A 182 -48.76 3.39 10.54
N ILE A 183 -47.56 3.60 9.99
CA ILE A 183 -46.85 4.88 10.06
C ILE A 183 -46.51 5.32 8.64
N ARG A 184 -46.93 6.54 8.31
CA ARG A 184 -46.54 7.19 7.06
C ARG A 184 -45.19 7.89 7.31
N PHE A 185 -44.10 7.26 6.85
CA PHE A 185 -42.75 7.78 7.02
C PHE A 185 -42.45 8.94 6.06
N LEU A 186 -42.81 8.76 4.78
CA LEU A 186 -42.67 9.75 3.70
C LEU A 186 -43.85 9.55 2.71
N PRO A 187 -44.10 10.47 1.77
CA PRO A 187 -45.11 10.25 0.74
C PRO A 187 -44.81 8.95 -0.03
N GLY A 188 -45.77 8.01 -0.04
CA GLY A 188 -45.61 6.69 -0.67
C GLY A 188 -44.84 5.64 0.14
N ILE A 189 -44.21 6.00 1.27
CA ILE A 189 -43.46 5.06 2.13
C ILE A 189 -44.24 4.84 3.42
N ILE A 190 -44.85 3.66 3.52
CA ILE A 190 -45.70 3.26 4.64
C ILE A 190 -45.03 2.11 5.37
N LEU A 191 -44.75 2.29 6.65
CA LEU A 191 -44.32 1.22 7.54
C LEU A 191 -45.57 0.58 8.18
N ARG A 192 -45.75 -0.72 7.96
CA ARG A 192 -46.80 -1.53 8.59
C ARG A 192 -46.16 -2.46 9.61
N ILE A 193 -46.61 -2.36 10.85
CA ILE A 193 -46.18 -3.22 11.95
C ILE A 193 -47.40 -4.03 12.39
N GLU A 194 -47.27 -5.36 12.38
CA GLU A 194 -48.39 -6.28 12.61
C GLU A 194 -49.00 -6.16 14.01
N LYS A 195 -48.17 -5.86 15.01
CA LYS A 195 -48.56 -5.58 16.38
C LYS A 195 -47.95 -4.27 16.81
N THR A 196 -48.66 -3.48 17.61
CA THR A 196 -48.14 -2.23 18.16
C THR A 196 -47.00 -2.59 19.11
N PRO A 197 -45.74 -2.23 18.79
CA PRO A 197 -44.60 -2.58 19.63
C PRO A 197 -44.67 -1.84 20.95
N ASN A 198 -43.81 -2.21 21.90
CA ASN A 198 -43.56 -1.38 23.08
C ASN A 198 -43.13 0.03 22.63
N ILE A 199 -43.98 1.03 22.85
CA ILE A 199 -43.83 2.37 22.27
C ILE A 199 -42.53 3.05 22.72
N PRO A 200 -42.11 2.98 24.01
CA PRO A 200 -40.84 3.54 24.44
C PRO A 200 -39.64 2.96 23.68
N SER A 201 -39.54 1.64 23.58
CA SER A 201 -38.45 0.97 22.84
C SER A 201 -38.47 1.31 21.36
N PHE A 202 -39.67 1.41 20.79
CA PHE A 202 -39.88 1.80 19.40
C PHE A 202 -39.42 3.23 19.09
N LEU A 203 -39.77 4.19 19.96
CA LEU A 203 -39.34 5.58 19.81
C LEU A 203 -37.82 5.71 19.93
N ILE A 204 -37.20 5.01 20.88
CA ILE A 204 -35.74 4.96 21.01
C ILE A 204 -35.11 4.37 19.76
N HIS A 205 -35.65 3.26 19.25
CA HIS A 205 -35.15 2.60 18.05
C HIS A 205 -35.21 3.50 16.82
N ILE A 206 -36.37 4.11 16.54
CA ILE A 206 -36.50 5.03 15.41
C ILE A 206 -35.56 6.20 15.56
N MET A 207 -35.55 6.87 16.72
CA MET A 207 -34.69 8.02 16.94
C MET A 207 -33.20 7.67 16.73
N ALA A 208 -32.74 6.55 17.29
CA ALA A 208 -31.36 6.08 17.12
C ALA A 208 -31.04 5.73 15.65
N ALA A 209 -31.95 5.06 14.95
CA ALA A 209 -31.78 4.72 13.53
C ALA A 209 -31.74 5.98 12.64
N GLN A 210 -32.61 6.95 12.90
CA GLN A 210 -32.64 8.23 12.17
C GLN A 210 -31.35 9.04 12.43
N LEU A 211 -30.88 9.12 13.69
CA LEU A 211 -29.60 9.74 14.03
C LEU A 211 -28.41 9.03 13.35
N LEU A 212 -28.42 7.69 13.33
CA LEU A 212 -27.40 6.90 12.64
C LEU A 212 -27.36 7.20 11.14
N LEU A 213 -28.53 7.31 10.49
CA LEU A 213 -28.62 7.67 9.07
C LEU A 213 -28.12 9.10 8.81
N MET A 214 -28.49 10.07 9.65
CA MET A 214 -27.96 11.45 9.54
C MET A 214 -26.45 11.51 9.75
N TYR A 215 -25.91 10.69 10.65
CA TYR A 215 -24.48 10.63 10.96
C TYR A 215 -23.65 9.89 9.90
N LEU A 216 -24.27 8.97 9.15
CA LEU A 216 -23.60 8.11 8.17
C LEU A 216 -22.71 8.87 7.17
N PRO A 217 -23.22 9.88 6.41
CA PRO A 217 -22.41 10.55 5.39
C PRO A 217 -21.26 11.37 5.95
N PHE A 218 -21.29 11.74 7.23
CA PHE A 218 -20.29 12.61 7.87
C PHE A 218 -19.30 11.85 8.77
N SER A 219 -19.44 10.54 8.88
CA SER A 219 -18.64 9.70 9.78
C SER A 219 -17.89 8.61 9.02
N LYS A 220 -17.16 7.76 9.75
CA LYS A 220 -16.50 6.57 9.19
C LYS A 220 -17.49 5.57 8.58
N LEU A 221 -18.79 5.68 8.86
CA LEU A 221 -19.83 4.82 8.28
C LEU A 221 -20.04 5.06 6.78
N ILE A 222 -19.55 6.17 6.22
CA ILE A 222 -19.57 6.41 4.78
C ILE A 222 -18.92 5.27 3.98
N HIS A 223 -18.02 4.48 4.57
CA HIS A 223 -17.42 3.30 3.95
C HIS A 223 -18.46 2.29 3.43
N ILE A 224 -19.64 2.22 4.03
CA ILE A 224 -20.75 1.37 3.55
C ILE A 224 -21.09 1.71 2.09
N ILE A 225 -21.00 2.99 1.73
CA ILE A 225 -21.29 3.51 0.40
C ILE A 225 -20.01 3.66 -0.43
N SER A 226 -18.92 4.17 0.17
CA SER A 226 -17.69 4.49 -0.56
C SER A 226 -16.80 3.29 -0.88
N ALA A 227 -16.94 2.15 -0.16
CA ALA A 227 -16.12 0.96 -0.42
C ALA A 227 -16.32 0.39 -1.83
N ILE A 228 -17.56 0.33 -2.32
CA ILE A 228 -17.89 -0.21 -3.64
C ILE A 228 -17.21 0.60 -4.76
N PRO A 229 -17.46 1.92 -4.91
CA PRO A 229 -16.78 2.71 -5.93
C PRO A 229 -15.28 2.75 -5.72
N ASN A 230 -14.77 2.64 -4.48
CA ASN A 230 -13.33 2.58 -4.22
C ASN A 230 -12.69 1.29 -4.76
N VAL A 231 -13.34 0.13 -4.58
CA VAL A 231 -12.87 -1.15 -5.14
C VAL A 231 -13.05 -1.19 -6.66
N ALA A 232 -14.16 -0.65 -7.18
CA ALA A 232 -14.42 -0.53 -8.61
C ALA A 232 -13.35 0.26 -9.36
N SER A 233 -12.79 1.27 -8.69
CA SER A 233 -11.70 2.11 -9.21
C SER A 233 -10.30 1.61 -8.83
N CYS A 234 -10.17 0.46 -8.13
CA CYS A 234 -8.87 -0.11 -7.78
C CYS A 234 -8.31 -1.04 -8.88
N SER A 235 -9.10 -1.35 -9.90
CA SER A 235 -8.75 -2.27 -11.01
C SER A 235 -7.88 -1.65 -12.09
N ILE A 236 -7.31 -0.49 -11.85
CA ILE A 236 -6.44 0.21 -12.78
C ILE A 236 -5.17 0.51 -11.99
N GLU A 237 -4.09 -0.11 -12.43
CA GLU A 237 -2.75 0.07 -11.91
C GLU A 237 -2.37 1.56 -11.94
N GLU A 238 -1.52 1.97 -10.99
CA GLU A 238 -0.74 3.21 -11.06
C GLU A 238 -1.44 4.54 -10.72
N MET A 239 -2.21 4.56 -9.64
CA MET A 239 -2.82 5.79 -9.14
C MET A 239 -1.82 6.94 -8.91
N ALA A 240 -0.69 6.77 -8.22
CA ALA A 240 0.23 7.89 -7.98
C ALA A 240 0.90 8.40 -9.26
N GLU A 241 1.22 7.48 -10.17
CA GLU A 241 2.03 7.79 -11.33
C GLU A 241 1.23 8.54 -12.41
N GLU A 242 -0.07 8.26 -12.52
CA GLU A 242 -0.98 9.02 -13.39
C GLU A 242 -1.09 10.50 -13.02
N PHE A 243 -0.73 10.88 -11.77
CA PHE A 243 -0.77 12.29 -11.33
C PHE A 243 0.55 13.02 -11.50
N ILE A 244 1.64 12.32 -11.85
CA ILE A 244 2.94 12.94 -12.07
C ILE A 244 2.87 14.08 -13.11
N PRO A 245 2.21 13.95 -14.28
CA PRO A 245 2.13 15.04 -15.26
C PRO A 245 1.52 16.31 -14.69
N ASN A 246 0.41 16.17 -13.94
CA ASN A 246 -0.29 17.31 -13.34
C ASN A 246 0.58 17.98 -12.26
N LEU A 247 1.35 17.19 -11.50
CA LEU A 247 2.27 17.70 -10.49
C LEU A 247 3.46 18.42 -11.12
N ILE A 248 3.96 17.98 -12.28
CA ILE A 248 4.99 18.70 -13.04
C ILE A 248 4.45 20.03 -13.57
N GLU A 249 3.34 20.01 -14.30
CA GLU A 249 2.77 21.23 -14.90
C GLU A 249 2.54 22.30 -13.82
N TYR A 250 2.09 21.86 -12.64
CA TYR A 250 1.95 22.73 -11.50
C TYR A 250 3.31 23.17 -10.92
N ALA A 251 4.28 22.28 -10.75
CA ALA A 251 5.61 22.60 -10.22
C ALA A 251 6.34 23.63 -11.09
N GLU A 252 6.29 23.48 -12.41
CA GLU A 252 6.85 24.44 -13.38
C GLU A 252 6.16 25.82 -13.29
N LYS A 253 4.83 25.83 -13.09
CA LYS A 253 4.06 27.06 -12.83
C LYS A 253 4.36 27.70 -11.47
N ALA A 254 4.88 26.93 -10.51
CA ALA A 254 5.22 27.42 -9.18
C ALA A 254 6.63 28.03 -9.15
N GLU A 255 7.61 27.45 -9.85
CA GLU A 255 8.95 28.05 -9.99
C GLU A 255 8.91 29.43 -10.66
N THR A 256 7.97 29.65 -11.57
CA THR A 256 7.76 30.94 -12.25
C THR A 256 7.05 31.99 -11.38
N LYS A 257 6.54 31.61 -10.20
CA LYS A 257 5.89 32.52 -9.24
C LYS A 257 6.68 32.52 -7.93
N GLU A 258 7.57 33.49 -7.77
CA GLU A 258 8.21 33.81 -6.49
C GLU A 258 7.16 34.10 -5.42
N LYS A 259 6.81 33.08 -4.62
CA LYS A 259 6.34 33.09 -3.21
C LYS A 259 5.70 31.74 -2.90
N ILE A 260 6.56 30.72 -2.73
CA ILE A 260 6.16 29.35 -2.35
C ILE A 260 6.10 29.20 -0.81
N SER A 261 6.72 30.09 -0.05
CA SER A 261 7.06 29.86 1.37
C SER A 261 5.95 30.11 2.42
N GLU A 262 4.76 30.59 2.07
CA GLU A 262 3.72 30.94 3.07
C GLU A 262 2.39 30.19 2.91
N ARG A 263 2.21 29.43 1.83
CA ARG A 263 0.97 28.68 1.59
C ARG A 263 1.22 27.23 1.99
N GLY A 264 0.57 26.78 3.07
CA GLY A 264 0.58 25.37 3.48
C GLY A 264 0.13 24.42 2.36
N ILE A 265 0.06 23.11 2.66
CA ILE A 265 -0.22 22.08 1.66
C ILE A 265 -1.49 22.40 0.84
N ASP A 266 -1.33 22.54 -0.48
CA ASP A 266 -2.43 22.78 -1.41
C ASP A 266 -3.14 21.46 -1.78
N PHE A 267 -4.18 21.16 -1.02
CA PHE A 267 -5.03 20.00 -1.23
C PHE A 267 -6.04 20.14 -2.38
N SER A 268 -6.15 21.30 -3.03
CA SER A 268 -7.09 21.50 -4.15
C SER A 268 -6.73 20.65 -5.37
N THR A 269 -5.45 20.28 -5.47
CA THR A 269 -4.90 19.40 -6.51
C THR A 269 -5.14 17.91 -6.24
N LEU A 270 -5.74 17.55 -5.09
CA LEU A 270 -6.00 16.15 -4.77
C LEU A 270 -7.00 15.51 -5.74
N PRO A 271 -6.67 14.33 -6.29
CA PRO A 271 -7.61 13.59 -7.12
C PRO A 271 -8.83 13.14 -6.32
N GLY A 272 -9.97 13.15 -6.99
CA GLY A 272 -11.25 12.74 -6.43
C GLY A 272 -11.22 11.34 -5.82
N LYS A 273 -10.55 10.43 -6.53
CA LYS A 273 -10.30 9.06 -6.13
C LYS A 273 -9.45 8.95 -4.85
N PHE A 274 -8.50 9.86 -4.61
CA PHE A 274 -7.73 9.88 -3.37
C PHE A 274 -8.60 10.35 -2.21
N ILE A 275 -9.44 11.37 -2.43
CA ILE A 275 -10.42 11.81 -1.43
C ILE A 275 -11.40 10.68 -1.08
N LEU A 276 -11.91 9.97 -2.09
CA LEU A 276 -12.73 8.76 -1.90
C LEU A 276 -11.99 7.73 -1.04
N SER A 277 -10.71 7.48 -1.32
CA SER A 277 -9.88 6.52 -0.57
C SER A 277 -9.68 6.94 0.89
N LEU A 278 -9.44 8.24 1.14
CA LEU A 278 -9.31 8.81 2.48
C LEU A 278 -10.60 8.65 3.30
N GLU A 279 -11.76 8.85 2.67
CA GLU A 279 -13.07 8.71 3.31
C GLU A 279 -13.49 7.26 3.50
N THR A 280 -13.06 6.36 2.62
CA THR A 280 -13.30 4.92 2.70
C THR A 280 -12.56 4.27 3.87
N CYS A 281 -11.43 4.82 4.31
CA CYS A 281 -10.63 4.23 5.39
C CYS A 281 -11.38 4.24 6.74
N VAL A 282 -11.76 3.06 7.24
CA VAL A 282 -12.41 2.91 8.56
C VAL A 282 -11.46 2.69 9.73
N THR A 283 -10.15 2.81 9.52
CA THR A 283 -9.14 2.52 10.55
C THR A 283 -9.32 1.15 11.22
N CYS A 284 -9.66 0.10 10.45
CA CYS A 284 -9.90 -1.27 10.96
C CYS A 284 -8.66 -2.00 11.48
N SER A 285 -7.48 -1.38 11.40
CA SER A 285 -6.19 -1.91 11.84
C SER A 285 -5.69 -3.17 11.12
N ASN A 286 -6.30 -3.61 10.02
CA ASN A 286 -5.76 -4.73 9.22
C ASN A 286 -4.35 -4.44 8.68
N CYS A 287 -4.05 -3.17 8.40
CA CYS A 287 -2.74 -2.70 7.98
C CYS A 287 -1.73 -2.53 9.13
N THR A 288 -2.18 -2.59 10.40
CA THR A 288 -1.36 -2.19 11.55
C THR A 288 -0.31 -3.23 11.91
N SER A 289 -0.72 -4.48 12.15
CA SER A 289 0.15 -5.58 12.62
C SER A 289 1.30 -5.88 11.68
N ASN A 290 1.15 -5.43 10.45
CA ASN A 290 2.01 -5.69 9.32
C ASN A 290 2.89 -4.49 8.96
N CYS A 291 2.62 -3.31 9.49
CA CYS A 291 3.43 -2.14 9.18
C CYS A 291 4.78 -2.20 9.91
N PRO A 292 5.92 -2.29 9.18
CA PRO A 292 7.24 -2.49 9.79
C PRO A 292 7.64 -1.32 10.71
N THR A 293 7.26 -0.10 10.33
CA THR A 293 7.58 1.10 11.11
C THR A 293 6.76 1.20 12.38
N TYR A 294 5.53 0.65 12.39
CA TYR A 294 4.70 0.61 13.60
C TYR A 294 5.07 -0.55 14.50
N SER A 295 5.29 -1.75 13.95
CA SER A 295 5.59 -2.95 14.74
C SER A 295 6.85 -2.78 15.60
N LEU A 296 7.78 -1.92 15.18
CA LEU A 296 9.04 -1.69 15.88
C LEU A 296 9.10 -0.38 16.67
N SER A 297 8.29 0.63 16.34
CA SER A 297 8.23 1.85 17.14
C SER A 297 7.15 1.81 18.22
N GLY A 298 6.03 1.10 17.97
CA GLY A 298 4.82 1.16 18.79
C GLY A 298 4.08 2.50 18.72
N GLU A 299 4.51 3.42 17.85
CA GLU A 299 4.01 4.79 17.82
C GLU A 299 2.73 4.94 17.00
N LYS A 300 1.75 5.66 17.55
CA LYS A 300 0.46 5.90 16.90
C LYS A 300 0.60 6.57 15.52
N ALA A 301 1.58 7.45 15.34
CA ALA A 301 1.86 8.12 14.08
C ALA A 301 2.31 7.17 12.96
N HIS A 302 2.80 5.98 13.29
CA HIS A 302 3.30 5.02 12.29
C HIS A 302 2.23 4.05 11.79
N ILE A 303 1.06 4.05 12.43
CA ILE A 303 -0.09 3.23 12.02
C ILE A 303 -0.61 3.74 10.67
N PRO A 304 -0.69 2.90 9.61
CA PRO A 304 -1.13 3.37 8.29
C PRO A 304 -2.54 3.98 8.31
N GLY A 305 -3.49 3.36 9.01
CA GLY A 305 -4.84 3.93 9.15
C GLY A 305 -4.83 5.34 9.79
N THR A 306 -3.97 5.55 10.80
CA THR A 306 -3.81 6.85 11.47
C THR A 306 -3.16 7.88 10.56
N ARG A 307 -2.15 7.49 9.78
CA ARG A 307 -1.55 8.35 8.75
C ARG A 307 -2.62 8.86 7.78
N LEU A 308 -3.40 7.97 7.16
CA LEU A 308 -4.52 8.36 6.28
C LEU A 308 -5.51 9.31 6.96
N ARG A 309 -5.83 9.09 8.23
CA ARG A 309 -6.73 9.99 8.96
C ARG A 309 -6.11 11.35 9.25
N GLY A 310 -4.82 11.43 9.52
CA GLY A 310 -4.08 12.69 9.58
C GLY A 310 -4.20 13.48 8.28
N ILE A 311 -4.03 12.80 7.13
CA ILE A 311 -4.18 13.41 5.79
C ILE A 311 -5.62 13.88 5.56
N TYR A 312 -6.61 13.04 5.90
CA TYR A 312 -8.02 13.40 5.77
C TYR A 312 -8.40 14.64 6.60
N ARG A 313 -7.84 14.78 7.82
CA ARG A 313 -8.03 15.98 8.65
C ARG A 313 -7.36 17.21 8.06
N ALA A 314 -6.11 17.08 7.62
CA ALA A 314 -5.39 18.15 6.93
C ALA A 314 -6.17 18.64 5.71
N TYR A 315 -6.70 17.71 4.91
CA TYR A 315 -7.58 18.02 3.78
C TYR A 315 -8.84 18.76 4.24
N ASN A 316 -9.58 18.24 5.23
CA ASN A 316 -10.84 18.84 5.65
C ASN A 316 -10.69 20.24 6.25
N GLN A 317 -9.53 20.56 6.84
CA GLN A 317 -9.24 21.92 7.33
C GLN A 317 -9.21 22.97 6.23
N THR A 318 -9.01 22.57 4.96
CA THR A 318 -9.11 23.48 3.80
C THR A 318 -10.54 23.85 3.41
N SER A 319 -11.54 23.15 3.96
CA SER A 319 -12.94 23.37 3.64
C SER A 319 -13.68 24.04 4.79
N SER A 320 -14.33 25.18 4.55
CA SER A 320 -15.06 25.93 5.58
C SER A 320 -16.11 25.09 6.31
N ILE A 321 -16.81 24.19 5.61
CA ILE A 321 -17.88 23.36 6.20
C ILE A 321 -17.33 22.16 7.00
N PHE A 322 -16.26 21.52 6.52
CA PHE A 322 -15.69 20.33 7.18
C PHE A 322 -14.64 20.66 8.24
N ARG A 323 -14.11 21.89 8.25
CA ARG A 323 -13.15 22.38 9.25
C ARG A 323 -13.73 22.36 10.66
N ILE A 324 -15.01 22.71 10.83
CA ILE A 324 -15.70 22.73 12.14
C ILE A 324 -15.69 21.33 12.79
N PHE A 325 -15.72 20.28 11.98
CA PHE A 325 -15.79 18.89 12.44
C PHE A 325 -14.42 18.20 12.48
N SER A 326 -13.33 18.89 12.15
CA SER A 326 -11.99 18.27 12.01
C SER A 326 -11.00 18.86 13.01
N PRO A 327 -10.43 18.05 13.93
CA PRO A 327 -9.36 18.49 14.81
C PRO A 327 -8.19 19.07 14.03
N ILE A 328 -7.52 20.08 14.60
CA ILE A 328 -6.30 20.67 14.04
C ILE A 328 -5.19 19.61 14.01
N ILE A 329 -4.42 19.57 12.93
CA ILE A 329 -3.26 18.69 12.78
C ILE A 329 -2.03 19.55 12.74
N GLU A 330 -1.10 19.30 13.65
CA GLU A 330 0.17 20.02 13.70
C GLU A 330 1.07 19.55 12.56
N ARG A 331 1.86 20.49 12.01
CA ARG A 331 2.81 20.22 10.92
C ARG A 331 3.79 19.11 11.28
N GLN A 332 4.40 19.16 12.46
CA GLN A 332 5.38 18.16 12.93
C GLN A 332 4.77 16.75 13.01
N SER A 333 3.52 16.66 13.47
CA SER A 333 2.78 15.39 13.51
C SER A 333 2.56 14.82 12.11
N LEU A 334 2.20 15.67 11.14
CA LEU A 334 2.03 15.25 9.74
C LEU A 334 3.36 14.86 9.09
N GLU A 335 4.43 15.62 9.33
CA GLU A 335 5.80 15.29 8.87
C GLU A 335 6.23 13.90 9.35
N LYS A 336 6.10 13.63 10.66
CA LYS A 336 6.38 12.30 11.22
C LYS A 336 5.55 11.20 10.57
N MET A 337 4.25 11.42 10.39
CA MET A 337 3.35 10.44 9.75
C MET A 337 3.79 10.07 8.33
N ILE A 338 4.34 11.02 7.56
CA ILE A 338 4.61 10.84 6.13
C ILE A 338 6.06 10.47 5.83
N TRP A 339 7.01 11.10 6.51
CA TRP A 339 8.44 10.89 6.26
C TRP A 339 8.96 9.62 6.93
N GLU A 340 8.40 9.20 8.07
CA GLU A 340 8.75 7.93 8.70
C GLU A 340 8.00 6.71 8.10
N CYS A 341 7.50 6.86 6.87
CA CYS A 341 6.93 5.76 6.10
C CYS A 341 8.00 5.15 5.18
N ALA A 342 8.21 3.82 5.26
CA ALA A 342 9.13 3.12 4.35
C ALA A 342 8.61 3.00 2.90
N LEU A 343 7.39 3.46 2.61
CA LEU A 343 6.71 3.34 1.30
C LEU A 343 6.71 1.92 0.70
N CYS A 344 6.80 0.88 1.53
CA CYS A 344 6.94 -0.49 1.05
C CYS A 344 5.67 -1.09 0.44
N GLY A 345 4.51 -0.44 0.56
CA GLY A 345 3.25 -0.89 -0.05
C GLY A 345 2.51 -2.03 0.66
N TYR A 346 3.03 -2.56 1.77
CA TYR A 346 2.44 -3.74 2.43
C TYR A 346 1.00 -3.48 2.93
N CYS A 347 0.75 -2.30 3.49
CA CYS A 347 -0.58 -1.88 3.94
C CYS A 347 -1.60 -1.71 2.80
N SER A 348 -1.14 -1.41 1.57
CA SER A 348 -2.01 -1.33 0.40
C SER A 348 -2.40 -2.70 -0.12
N LYS A 349 -1.45 -3.63 -0.18
CA LYS A 349 -1.73 -5.01 -0.61
C LYS A 349 -2.75 -5.69 0.29
N ASN A 350 -2.62 -5.49 1.61
CA ASN A 350 -3.52 -6.07 2.60
C ASN A 350 -4.73 -5.22 2.98
N CYS A 351 -5.03 -4.13 2.26
CA CYS A 351 -6.25 -3.36 2.54
C CYS A 351 -7.49 -4.08 1.97
N PRO A 352 -8.49 -4.46 2.79
CA PRO A 352 -9.73 -5.09 2.32
C PRO A 352 -10.60 -4.14 1.50
N LEU A 353 -10.44 -2.83 1.71
CA LEU A 353 -11.15 -1.79 0.98
C LEU A 353 -10.37 -1.31 -0.26
N ALA A 354 -9.29 -2.00 -0.61
CA ALA A 354 -8.45 -1.73 -1.78
C ALA A 354 -7.90 -0.28 -1.83
N ILE A 355 -7.54 0.28 -0.67
CA ILE A 355 -6.92 1.60 -0.56
C ILE A 355 -5.42 1.50 -0.87
N LYS A 356 -4.94 2.29 -1.84
CA LYS A 356 -3.52 2.41 -2.22
C LYS A 356 -2.77 3.41 -1.33
N THR A 357 -2.57 3.01 -0.08
CA THR A 357 -1.96 3.86 0.96
C THR A 357 -0.57 4.42 0.62
N ASP A 358 0.34 3.61 0.07
CA ASP A 358 1.67 4.03 -0.34
C ASP A 358 1.63 5.09 -1.44
N SER A 359 0.71 4.94 -2.42
CA SER A 359 0.48 5.94 -3.46
C SER A 359 -0.04 7.27 -2.88
N ILE A 360 -0.95 7.20 -1.90
CA ILE A 360 -1.44 8.37 -1.17
C ILE A 360 -0.30 9.08 -0.42
N TYR A 361 0.56 8.32 0.26
CA TYR A 361 1.69 8.89 1.00
C TYR A 361 2.76 9.48 0.07
N LEU A 362 3.08 8.82 -1.03
CA LEU A 362 4.02 9.33 -2.03
C LEU A 362 3.52 10.65 -2.62
N MET A 363 2.25 10.71 -3.03
CA MET A 363 1.64 11.94 -3.53
C MET A 363 1.64 13.04 -2.45
N LEU A 364 1.39 12.70 -1.19
CA LEU A 364 1.47 13.68 -0.12
C LEU A 364 2.90 14.20 0.08
N ARG A 365 3.94 13.36 -0.05
CA ARG A 365 5.33 13.83 -0.05
C ARG A 365 5.60 14.84 -1.16
N MET A 366 5.06 14.63 -2.35
CA MET A 366 5.16 15.60 -3.46
C MET A 366 4.49 16.93 -3.12
N LEU A 367 3.31 16.90 -2.51
CA LEU A 367 2.62 18.12 -2.06
C LEU A 367 3.35 18.83 -0.91
N MET A 368 3.94 18.06 0.01
CA MET A 368 4.75 18.59 1.11
C MET A 368 6.05 19.21 0.60
N ALA A 369 6.73 18.58 -0.35
CA ALA A 369 7.89 19.14 -1.04
C ALA A 369 7.54 20.49 -1.67
N LYS A 370 6.40 20.58 -2.38
CA LYS A 370 5.92 21.84 -2.96
C LYS A 370 5.63 22.90 -1.91
N ALA A 371 5.12 22.51 -0.74
CA ALA A 371 4.82 23.44 0.36
C ALA A 371 6.07 23.82 1.19
N ALA A 372 7.28 23.39 0.80
CA ALA A 372 8.51 23.53 1.59
C ALA A 372 8.40 22.88 2.99
N TRP A 373 7.68 21.76 3.08
CA TRP A 373 7.48 20.95 4.29
C TRP A 373 8.28 19.64 4.27
N MET A 374 9.41 19.64 3.56
CA MET A 374 10.40 18.57 3.65
C MET A 374 11.28 18.77 4.89
N PRO A 375 11.68 17.69 5.58
CA PRO A 375 12.80 17.73 6.51
C PRO A 375 14.04 18.29 5.82
N GLU A 376 14.81 19.11 6.55
CA GLU A 376 16.02 19.77 6.03
C GLU A 376 17.03 18.76 5.45
N SER A 377 17.19 17.61 6.11
CA SER A 377 18.05 16.53 5.62
C SER A 377 17.64 16.02 4.23
N LEU A 378 16.35 16.02 3.90
CA LEU A 378 15.86 15.60 2.59
C LEU A 378 15.99 16.71 1.54
N VAL A 379 15.92 17.98 1.96
CA VAL A 379 16.19 19.13 1.08
C VAL A 379 17.66 19.12 0.64
N GLU A 380 18.58 18.98 1.59
CA GLU A 380 20.02 18.91 1.30
C GLU A 380 20.36 17.69 0.44
N PHE A 381 19.78 16.54 0.79
CA PHE A 381 19.95 15.32 0.01
C PHE A 381 19.46 15.45 -1.45
N SER A 382 18.31 16.10 -1.65
CA SER A 382 17.80 16.35 -3.02
C SER A 382 18.70 17.32 -3.78
N ARG A 383 19.17 18.39 -3.13
CA ARG A 383 20.14 19.34 -3.69
C ARG A 383 21.44 18.66 -4.10
N THR A 384 21.96 17.76 -3.28
CA THR A 384 23.16 16.96 -3.58
C THR A 384 22.98 16.15 -4.86
N ILE A 385 21.84 15.47 -5.01
CA ILE A 385 21.57 14.69 -6.22
C ILE A 385 21.45 15.59 -7.44
N ARG A 386 20.79 16.75 -7.36
CA ARG A 386 20.69 17.66 -8.51
C ARG A 386 22.06 18.18 -8.94
N ASN A 387 22.93 18.56 -7.99
CA ASN A 387 24.21 19.18 -8.29
C ASN A 387 25.29 18.18 -8.70
N VAL A 388 25.31 17.00 -8.08
CA VAL A 388 26.37 15.99 -8.23
C VAL A 388 25.89 14.78 -9.04
N HIS A 389 24.59 14.71 -9.34
CA HIS A 389 23.96 13.66 -10.14
C HIS A 389 24.01 12.27 -9.49
N ASN A 390 24.35 12.16 -8.19
CA ASN A 390 24.28 10.93 -7.42
C ASN A 390 24.03 11.21 -5.91
N PRO A 391 23.41 10.28 -5.17
CA PRO A 391 23.00 10.47 -3.78
C PRO A 391 24.15 10.43 -2.76
N LEU A 392 25.38 10.13 -3.19
CA LEU A 392 26.53 10.01 -2.30
C LEU A 392 27.43 11.25 -2.35
N GLY A 393 27.11 12.23 -3.21
CA GLY A 393 27.92 13.44 -3.36
C GLY A 393 29.35 13.18 -3.88
N ARG A 394 29.57 12.05 -4.57
CA ARG A 394 30.89 11.68 -5.13
C ARG A 394 31.03 12.11 -6.57
N ASP A 395 32.26 12.21 -7.09
CA ASP A 395 32.45 12.51 -8.51
C ASP A 395 31.98 11.32 -9.36
N ASN A 396 31.19 11.57 -10.41
CA ASN A 396 30.74 10.53 -11.34
C ASN A 396 31.90 9.85 -12.09
N LYS A 397 33.07 10.50 -12.19
CA LYS A 397 34.30 9.88 -12.70
C LYS A 397 34.73 8.66 -11.89
N GLU A 398 34.37 8.61 -10.62
CA GLU A 398 34.74 7.51 -9.75
C GLU A 398 33.94 6.24 -10.04
N ARG A 399 32.85 6.27 -10.83
CA ARG A 399 31.92 5.14 -11.00
C ARG A 399 32.54 3.85 -11.52
N LEU A 400 33.71 3.91 -12.15
CA LEU A 400 34.42 2.76 -12.71
C LEU A 400 35.52 2.22 -11.79
N TRP A 401 35.70 2.78 -10.59
CA TRP A 401 36.73 2.35 -9.63
C TRP A 401 36.63 0.86 -9.30
N TRP A 402 35.41 0.32 -9.26
CA TRP A 402 35.14 -1.07 -8.89
C TRP A 402 35.76 -2.06 -9.89
N VAL A 403 35.92 -1.71 -11.17
CA VAL A 403 36.49 -2.61 -12.19
C VAL A 403 37.90 -3.05 -11.79
N ARG A 404 38.78 -2.08 -11.50
CA ARG A 404 40.16 -2.36 -11.06
C ARG A 404 40.20 -3.03 -9.69
N PHE A 405 39.34 -2.59 -8.77
CA PHE A 405 39.26 -3.18 -7.44
C PHE A 405 38.85 -4.66 -7.49
N ARG A 406 37.84 -5.00 -8.30
CA ARG A 406 37.30 -6.35 -8.45
C ARG A 406 38.24 -7.25 -9.22
N LEU A 407 38.90 -6.76 -10.27
CA LEU A 407 39.98 -7.50 -10.95
C LEU A 407 41.05 -7.96 -9.95
N SER A 408 41.60 -7.03 -9.16
CA SER A 408 42.61 -7.34 -8.13
C SER A 408 42.09 -8.31 -7.07
N ARG A 409 40.83 -8.15 -6.64
CA ARG A 409 40.21 -8.97 -5.61
C ARG A 409 39.89 -10.39 -6.10
N ASN A 410 39.33 -10.54 -7.30
CA ASN A 410 39.03 -11.81 -7.94
C ASN A 410 40.33 -12.60 -8.14
N LYS A 411 41.38 -11.96 -8.69
CA LYS A 411 42.70 -12.58 -8.87
C LYS A 411 43.27 -13.12 -7.56
N LYS A 412 43.31 -12.29 -6.50
CA LYS A 412 43.76 -12.73 -5.18
C LYS A 412 42.95 -13.89 -4.60
N ALA A 413 41.65 -13.93 -4.86
CA ALA A 413 40.80 -15.02 -4.40
C ALA A 413 41.09 -16.32 -5.16
N ILE A 414 41.25 -16.25 -6.48
CA ILE A 414 41.59 -17.41 -7.33
C ILE A 414 43.01 -17.91 -7.00
N ASP A 415 43.98 -17.01 -6.83
CA ASP A 415 45.35 -17.37 -6.42
C ASP A 415 45.38 -18.12 -5.08
N LYS A 416 44.45 -17.79 -4.16
CA LYS A 416 44.33 -18.41 -2.84
C LYS A 416 43.53 -19.72 -2.85
N LEU A 417 42.45 -19.77 -3.62
CA LEU A 417 41.46 -20.86 -3.59
C LEU A 417 41.66 -21.90 -4.70
N GLY A 418 42.53 -21.61 -5.68
CA GLY A 418 42.72 -22.43 -6.87
C GLY A 418 41.79 -22.02 -8.03
N PRO A 419 42.15 -22.36 -9.28
CA PRO A 419 41.35 -22.06 -10.49
C PRO A 419 39.95 -22.71 -10.45
N GLU A 420 39.78 -23.81 -9.72
CA GLU A 420 38.50 -24.49 -9.49
C GLU A 420 37.48 -23.63 -8.74
N ALA A 421 37.92 -22.58 -8.04
CA ALA A 421 37.02 -21.65 -7.37
C ALA A 421 36.24 -20.77 -8.35
N ALA A 422 36.75 -20.58 -9.58
CA ALA A 422 36.09 -19.83 -10.65
C ALA A 422 36.56 -20.34 -12.03
N PRO A 423 36.18 -21.57 -12.43
CA PRO A 423 36.72 -22.24 -13.61
C PRO A 423 36.36 -21.56 -14.94
N MET A 424 35.40 -20.64 -14.94
CA MET A 424 34.97 -19.86 -16.10
C MET A 424 35.35 -18.39 -16.00
N TYR A 425 36.19 -18.01 -15.03
CA TYR A 425 36.62 -16.63 -14.84
C TYR A 425 37.44 -16.12 -16.03
N PHE A 426 37.23 -14.85 -16.36
CA PHE A 426 38.05 -14.10 -17.30
C PHE A 426 38.23 -12.68 -16.79
N GLU A 427 39.34 -12.04 -17.15
CA GLU A 427 39.58 -10.65 -16.75
C GLU A 427 38.67 -9.69 -17.53
N VAL A 428 38.21 -8.65 -16.83
CA VAL A 428 37.37 -7.58 -17.37
C VAL A 428 38.07 -6.26 -17.17
N THR A 429 38.21 -5.51 -18.26
CA THR A 429 38.75 -4.16 -18.29
C THR A 429 37.63 -3.13 -18.53
N VAL A 430 37.96 -1.83 -18.43
CA VAL A 430 37.01 -0.76 -18.75
C VAL A 430 36.66 -0.77 -20.24
N ASP A 431 37.64 -1.00 -21.12
CA ASP A 431 37.43 -1.00 -22.57
C ASP A 431 36.52 -2.14 -23.03
N ASP A 432 36.50 -3.26 -22.30
CA ASP A 432 35.59 -4.39 -22.56
C ASP A 432 34.10 -4.01 -22.39
N ILE A 433 33.80 -3.06 -21.50
CA ILE A 433 32.44 -2.80 -21.01
C ILE A 433 31.93 -1.40 -21.36
N LEU A 434 32.83 -0.45 -21.65
CA LEU A 434 32.50 0.92 -22.02
C LEU A 434 32.66 1.11 -23.53
N LYS A 435 31.69 0.60 -24.30
CA LYS A 435 31.66 0.73 -25.76
C LYS A 435 30.97 2.02 -26.21
N GLY A 436 31.23 2.41 -27.45
CA GLY A 436 30.55 3.53 -28.10
C GLY A 436 29.06 3.28 -28.30
N LYS A 437 28.70 2.08 -28.79
CA LYS A 437 27.33 1.61 -28.99
C LYS A 437 27.21 0.13 -28.64
N ALA A 438 26.01 -0.30 -28.25
CA ALA A 438 25.66 -1.71 -28.05
C ALA A 438 24.14 -1.88 -28.07
N GLU A 439 23.65 -3.10 -28.37
CA GLU A 439 22.22 -3.39 -28.29
C GLU A 439 21.64 -3.30 -26.86
N THR A 440 22.49 -3.52 -25.85
CA THR A 440 22.13 -3.50 -24.43
C THR A 440 22.89 -2.44 -23.67
N VAL A 441 22.19 -1.69 -22.82
CA VAL A 441 22.85 -0.91 -21.75
C VAL A 441 22.62 -1.60 -20.41
N TYR A 442 23.70 -1.88 -19.68
CA TYR A 442 23.59 -2.20 -18.26
C TYR A 442 23.66 -0.91 -17.45
N PHE A 443 22.52 -0.53 -16.85
CA PHE A 443 22.43 0.62 -15.96
C PHE A 443 22.80 0.17 -14.54
N ILE A 444 23.96 0.60 -14.05
CA ILE A 444 24.55 0.07 -12.81
C ILE A 444 23.85 0.66 -11.58
N GLY A 445 23.52 1.95 -11.63
CA GLY A 445 23.00 2.72 -10.52
C GLY A 445 24.07 3.09 -9.48
N CYS A 446 23.68 3.97 -8.55
CA CYS A 446 24.65 4.61 -7.65
C CYS A 446 25.20 3.66 -6.58
N ASN A 447 24.34 2.87 -5.94
CA ASN A 447 24.78 2.04 -4.80
C ASN A 447 25.83 1.00 -5.22
N ALA A 448 25.55 0.27 -6.31
CA ALA A 448 26.46 -0.72 -6.90
C ALA A 448 27.75 -0.08 -7.42
N SER A 449 27.67 1.14 -7.98
CA SER A 449 28.85 1.85 -8.51
C SER A 449 29.81 2.33 -7.43
N PHE A 450 29.31 2.78 -6.27
CA PHE A 450 30.12 3.53 -5.31
C PHE A 450 30.40 2.79 -3.99
N PHE A 451 29.54 1.88 -3.54
CA PHE A 451 29.80 1.15 -2.29
C PHE A 451 30.69 -0.06 -2.53
N ARG A 452 31.82 -0.10 -1.84
CA ARG A 452 32.75 -1.25 -1.87
C ARG A 452 32.05 -2.57 -1.55
N ALA A 453 31.13 -2.56 -0.58
CA ALA A 453 30.37 -3.74 -0.18
C ALA A 453 29.46 -4.31 -1.29
N LEU A 454 29.05 -3.48 -2.25
CA LEU A 454 28.12 -3.82 -3.33
C LEU A 454 28.80 -3.93 -4.70
N SER A 455 30.12 -3.70 -4.76
CA SER A 455 30.91 -3.77 -5.99
C SER A 455 30.93 -5.16 -6.65
N GLY A 456 30.49 -6.21 -5.95
CA GLY A 456 30.31 -7.54 -6.52
C GLY A 456 29.10 -7.65 -7.46
N VAL A 457 28.06 -6.83 -7.26
CA VAL A 457 26.86 -6.80 -8.12
C VAL A 457 27.20 -6.40 -9.58
N PRO A 458 27.85 -5.25 -9.85
CA PRO A 458 28.20 -4.90 -11.22
C PRO A 458 29.23 -5.85 -11.82
N ASP A 459 30.18 -6.33 -11.03
CA ASP A 459 31.17 -7.35 -11.44
C ASP A 459 30.48 -8.62 -11.94
N ALA A 460 29.54 -9.17 -11.15
CA ALA A 460 28.80 -10.37 -11.48
C ALA A 460 27.94 -10.20 -12.74
N MET A 461 27.19 -9.10 -12.84
CA MET A 461 26.34 -8.85 -13.99
C MET A 461 27.16 -8.73 -15.28
N VAL A 462 28.30 -8.03 -15.25
CA VAL A 462 29.19 -7.88 -16.40
C VAL A 462 29.80 -9.20 -16.84
N HIS A 463 30.25 -10.04 -15.90
CA HIS A 463 30.76 -11.37 -16.24
C HIS A 463 29.65 -12.25 -16.85
N ILE A 464 28.43 -12.18 -16.31
CA ILE A 464 27.28 -12.91 -16.88
C ILE A 464 27.01 -12.46 -18.31
N LEU A 465 26.90 -11.15 -18.57
CA LEU A 465 26.64 -10.60 -19.89
C LEU A 465 27.72 -10.98 -20.91
N LYS A 466 29.00 -10.87 -20.52
CA LYS A 466 30.13 -11.23 -21.39
C LYS A 466 30.20 -12.75 -21.64
N ALA A 467 29.95 -13.58 -20.63
CA ALA A 467 29.95 -15.04 -20.75
C ALA A 467 28.87 -15.56 -21.71
N VAL A 468 27.70 -14.93 -21.72
CA VAL A 468 26.62 -15.31 -22.64
C VAL A 468 26.73 -14.66 -24.02
N GLY A 469 27.76 -13.82 -24.26
CA GLY A 469 27.96 -13.12 -25.53
C GLY A 469 26.93 -12.03 -25.81
N GLU A 470 26.38 -11.39 -24.78
CA GLU A 470 25.48 -10.25 -24.97
C GLU A 470 26.26 -9.05 -25.54
N ASP A 471 25.72 -8.38 -26.57
CA ASP A 471 26.28 -7.10 -26.99
C ASP A 471 25.79 -5.99 -26.05
N PHE A 472 26.59 -5.71 -25.03
CA PHE A 472 26.29 -4.68 -24.04
C PHE A 472 27.37 -3.61 -23.92
N THR A 473 26.95 -2.47 -23.37
CA THR A 473 27.79 -1.40 -22.86
C THR A 473 27.25 -0.88 -21.53
N ILE A 474 28.05 -0.11 -20.79
CA ILE A 474 27.59 0.74 -19.69
C ILE A 474 27.61 2.22 -20.11
N LEU A 475 27.06 3.09 -19.26
CA LEU A 475 27.10 4.54 -19.45
C LEU A 475 28.38 5.19 -18.88
N GLY A 476 29.03 4.56 -17.91
CA GLY A 476 30.24 5.11 -17.27
C GLY A 476 29.95 6.41 -16.52
N GLU A 477 30.75 7.45 -16.79
CA GLU A 477 30.62 8.77 -16.13
C GLU A 477 29.33 9.50 -16.51
N GLU A 478 28.76 9.18 -17.68
CA GLU A 478 27.48 9.72 -18.16
C GLU A 478 26.27 9.14 -17.41
N GLU A 479 26.46 8.15 -16.53
CA GLU A 479 25.35 7.59 -15.75
C GLU A 479 24.97 8.50 -14.57
N TRP A 480 23.84 9.20 -14.70
CA TRP A 480 23.27 9.95 -13.59
C TRP A 480 22.40 9.05 -12.71
N CYS A 481 22.05 9.54 -11.53
CA CYS A 481 21.08 8.88 -10.66
C CYS A 481 19.79 8.59 -11.44
N CYS A 482 19.16 7.45 -11.20
CA CYS A 482 17.85 7.16 -11.79
C CYS A 482 16.75 8.14 -11.34
N GLY A 483 17.00 8.93 -10.29
CA GLY A 483 16.04 9.89 -9.72
C GLY A 483 15.08 9.26 -8.71
N TYR A 484 15.17 7.96 -8.41
CA TYR A 484 14.28 7.33 -7.42
C TYR A 484 14.29 8.00 -6.04
N PRO A 485 15.45 8.40 -5.49
CA PRO A 485 15.45 9.10 -4.21
C PRO A 485 14.76 10.48 -4.28
N LEU A 486 14.86 11.18 -5.41
CA LEU A 486 14.16 12.45 -5.65
C LEU A 486 12.65 12.26 -5.70
N LEU A 487 12.18 11.22 -6.40
CA LEU A 487 10.76 10.83 -6.40
C LEU A 487 10.25 10.60 -4.97
N LEU A 488 10.99 9.82 -4.17
CA LEU A 488 10.62 9.51 -2.80
C LEU A 488 10.68 10.73 -1.87
N ALA A 489 11.49 11.73 -2.22
CA ALA A 489 11.59 13.04 -1.56
C ALA A 489 10.51 14.03 -2.03
N GLY A 490 9.69 13.67 -3.04
CA GLY A 490 8.72 14.57 -3.64
C GLY A 490 9.32 15.63 -4.58
N ASP A 491 10.60 15.50 -4.91
CA ASP A 491 11.32 16.39 -5.82
C ASP A 491 11.14 15.95 -7.28
N ILE A 492 10.06 16.40 -7.88
CA ILE A 492 9.65 15.99 -9.23
C ILE A 492 10.43 16.70 -10.34
N LEU A 493 10.90 17.92 -10.08
CA LEU A 493 11.69 18.67 -11.07
C LEU A 493 13.09 18.08 -11.19
N GLY A 494 13.74 17.77 -10.08
CA GLY A 494 15.02 17.06 -10.11
C GLY A 494 14.86 15.65 -10.72
N LEU A 495 13.75 14.94 -10.44
CA LEU A 495 13.46 13.67 -11.12
C LEU A 495 13.36 13.83 -12.64
N LYS A 496 12.70 14.90 -13.12
CA LYS A 496 12.53 15.20 -14.55
C LYS A 496 13.86 15.46 -15.23
N GLU A 497 14.73 16.25 -14.61
CA GLU A 497 16.09 16.51 -15.08
C GLU A 497 16.89 15.20 -15.25
N MET A 498 16.92 14.36 -14.23
CA MET A 498 17.60 13.05 -14.29
C MET A 498 17.04 12.15 -15.39
N ALA A 499 15.72 12.15 -15.57
CA ALA A 499 15.05 11.32 -16.57
C ALA A 499 15.42 11.72 -18.01
N ILE A 500 15.46 13.02 -18.31
CA ILE A 500 15.83 13.53 -19.63
C ILE A 500 17.24 13.09 -19.99
N HIS A 501 18.22 13.40 -19.13
CA HIS A 501 19.62 13.05 -19.35
C HIS A 501 19.82 11.55 -19.54
N ASN A 502 19.29 10.72 -18.64
CA ASN A 502 19.50 9.27 -18.71
C ASN A 502 18.91 8.67 -19.99
N ILE A 503 17.72 9.13 -20.43
CA ILE A 503 17.11 8.65 -21.67
C ILE A 503 17.96 9.04 -22.89
N GLU A 504 18.46 10.27 -22.93
CA GLU A 504 19.31 10.76 -24.01
C GLU A 504 20.64 9.99 -24.06
N ALA A 505 21.30 9.81 -22.92
CA ALA A 505 22.54 9.04 -22.81
C ALA A 505 22.37 7.59 -23.26
N ILE A 506 21.27 6.93 -22.87
CA ILE A 506 20.96 5.55 -23.28
C ILE A 506 20.68 5.48 -24.79
N ARG A 507 19.90 6.41 -25.34
CA ARG A 507 19.60 6.46 -26.77
C ARG A 507 20.85 6.72 -27.60
N ALA A 508 21.77 7.56 -27.11
CA ALA A 508 23.05 7.83 -27.77
C ALA A 508 23.91 6.55 -27.92
N LYS A 509 23.79 5.60 -26.98
CA LYS A 509 24.42 4.27 -27.08
C LYS A 509 23.75 3.34 -28.10
N GLY A 510 22.60 3.69 -28.67
CA GLY A 510 21.87 2.87 -29.63
C GLY A 510 21.15 1.66 -29.00
N ALA A 511 20.91 1.70 -27.69
CA ALA A 511 20.37 0.58 -26.94
C ALA A 511 18.92 0.26 -27.33
N LYS A 512 18.61 -1.02 -27.51
CA LYS A 512 17.25 -1.56 -27.67
C LYS A 512 16.68 -2.04 -26.34
N LYS A 513 17.54 -2.45 -25.41
CA LYS A 513 17.15 -2.87 -24.05
C LYS A 513 18.10 -2.32 -22.99
N VAL A 514 17.57 -2.10 -21.79
CA VAL A 514 18.30 -1.64 -20.62
C VAL A 514 18.06 -2.60 -19.47
N VAL A 515 19.15 -3.10 -18.90
CA VAL A 515 19.15 -4.08 -17.80
C VAL A 515 19.47 -3.37 -16.49
N PHE A 516 18.74 -3.70 -15.44
CA PHE A 516 18.90 -3.13 -14.11
C PHE A 516 19.07 -4.23 -13.06
N THR A 517 20.03 -4.08 -12.16
CA THR A 517 20.15 -4.92 -10.94
C THR A 517 19.46 -4.30 -9.73
N CYS A 518 19.14 -3.01 -9.79
CA CYS A 518 18.46 -2.28 -8.73
C CYS A 518 16.96 -2.17 -8.98
N ALA A 519 16.17 -2.82 -8.12
CA ALA A 519 14.71 -2.78 -8.13
C ALA A 519 14.14 -1.35 -8.16
N GLY A 520 14.75 -0.40 -7.43
CA GLY A 520 14.31 1.00 -7.44
C GLY A 520 14.61 1.74 -8.75
N CYS A 521 15.76 1.46 -9.38
CA CYS A 521 16.08 2.02 -10.70
C CYS A 521 15.13 1.47 -11.76
N TYR A 522 14.95 0.15 -11.79
CA TYR A 522 14.00 -0.53 -12.66
C TYR A 522 12.59 0.08 -12.56
N ARG A 523 12.08 0.20 -11.33
CA ARG A 523 10.74 0.75 -11.07
C ARG A 523 10.57 2.16 -11.65
N VAL A 524 11.54 3.05 -11.44
CA VAL A 524 11.45 4.43 -11.93
C VAL A 524 11.45 4.50 -13.45
N PHE A 525 12.33 3.76 -14.11
CA PHE A 525 12.36 3.71 -15.57
C PHE A 525 11.08 3.11 -16.14
N LYS A 526 10.60 2.01 -15.56
CA LYS A 526 9.43 1.27 -16.03
C LYS A 526 8.14 2.07 -15.90
N HIS A 527 7.93 2.71 -14.75
CA HIS A 527 6.64 3.25 -14.35
C HIS A 527 6.55 4.78 -14.35
N PHE A 528 7.67 5.47 -14.13
CA PHE A 528 7.65 6.92 -13.88
C PHE A 528 8.11 7.73 -15.09
N TYR A 529 9.20 7.34 -15.77
CA TYR A 529 9.81 8.15 -16.83
C TYR A 529 8.86 8.47 -17.99
N THR A 530 8.10 7.49 -18.49
CA THR A 530 7.16 7.68 -19.61
C THR A 530 6.04 8.64 -19.26
N LYS A 531 5.52 8.56 -18.03
CA LYS A 531 4.44 9.44 -17.55
C LYS A 531 4.95 10.83 -17.23
N LEU A 532 6.14 10.91 -16.63
CA LEU A 532 6.81 12.16 -16.33
C LEU A 532 7.06 13.00 -17.58
N LEU A 533 7.44 12.36 -18.69
CA LEU A 533 7.84 13.06 -19.92
C LEU A 533 6.79 13.02 -21.03
N GLY A 534 5.75 12.19 -20.90
CA GLY A 534 4.75 12.00 -21.97
C GLY A 534 5.32 11.34 -23.24
N ILE A 535 6.42 10.59 -23.11
CA ILE A 535 7.12 9.95 -24.25
C ILE A 535 7.17 8.43 -24.12
N LYS A 536 7.43 7.75 -25.24
CA LYS A 536 7.91 6.37 -25.23
C LYS A 536 9.42 6.36 -24.99
N LEU A 537 9.93 5.42 -24.20
CA LEU A 537 11.38 5.30 -23.92
C LEU A 537 12.18 4.99 -25.19
N GLY A 538 11.67 4.13 -26.05
CA GLY A 538 12.37 3.67 -27.26
C GLY A 538 13.31 2.49 -27.00
N PHE A 539 13.32 1.95 -25.78
CA PHE A 539 14.05 0.74 -25.38
C PHE A 539 13.22 -0.04 -24.36
N GLU A 540 13.51 -1.33 -24.23
CA GLU A 540 12.91 -2.22 -23.23
C GLU A 540 13.59 -2.03 -21.86
N VAL A 541 12.81 -2.12 -20.79
CA VAL A 541 13.28 -2.00 -19.39
C VAL A 541 13.14 -3.39 -18.75
N ILE A 542 14.27 -3.99 -18.38
CA ILE A 542 14.36 -5.38 -17.89
C ILE A 542 15.06 -5.41 -16.53
N HIS A 543 14.47 -6.08 -15.54
CA HIS A 543 15.16 -6.36 -14.29
C HIS A 543 16.06 -7.59 -14.41
N SER A 544 17.17 -7.64 -13.68
CA SER A 544 18.14 -8.73 -13.72
C SER A 544 17.49 -10.10 -13.45
N THR A 545 16.49 -10.16 -12.57
CA THR A 545 15.75 -11.40 -12.29
C THR A 545 15.06 -12.00 -13.52
N GLU A 546 14.47 -11.16 -14.37
CA GLU A 546 13.78 -11.60 -15.59
C GLU A 546 14.81 -12.06 -16.63
N LEU A 547 15.90 -11.31 -16.79
CA LEU A 547 17.00 -11.69 -17.68
C LEU A 547 17.64 -13.02 -17.25
N LEU A 548 18.00 -13.16 -15.97
CA LEU A 548 18.58 -14.38 -15.42
C LEU A 548 17.64 -15.57 -15.56
N TYR A 549 16.33 -15.37 -15.33
CA TYR A 549 15.33 -16.40 -15.56
C TYR A 549 15.35 -16.88 -17.01
N SER A 550 15.39 -15.96 -17.98
CA SER A 550 15.50 -16.31 -19.40
C SER A 550 16.80 -17.08 -19.70
N LEU A 551 17.94 -16.59 -19.23
CA LEU A 551 19.25 -17.18 -19.50
C LEU A 551 19.40 -18.58 -18.90
N CYS A 552 19.00 -18.77 -17.64
CA CYS A 552 19.06 -20.06 -16.96
C CYS A 552 18.05 -21.05 -17.56
N SER A 553 16.83 -20.62 -17.91
CA SER A 553 15.83 -21.49 -18.52
C SER A 553 16.25 -22.00 -19.90
N GLN A 554 17.02 -21.19 -20.64
CA GLN A 554 17.60 -21.54 -21.93
C GLN A 554 18.92 -22.33 -21.82
N ARG A 555 19.37 -22.67 -20.59
CA ARG A 555 20.66 -23.34 -20.31
C ARG A 555 21.88 -22.61 -20.89
N ARG A 556 21.81 -21.29 -21.02
CA ARG A 556 22.95 -20.44 -21.41
C ARG A 556 23.94 -20.22 -20.27
N LEU A 557 23.53 -20.57 -19.04
CA LEU A 557 24.34 -20.55 -17.84
C LEU A 557 24.21 -21.93 -17.18
N ASN A 558 25.32 -22.64 -17.04
CA ASN A 558 25.36 -23.97 -16.46
C ASN A 558 25.97 -23.94 -15.06
N LEU A 559 25.42 -24.77 -14.18
CA LEU A 559 25.90 -24.95 -12.82
C LEU A 559 27.25 -25.64 -12.77
N VAL A 560 28.15 -25.12 -11.93
CA VAL A 560 29.47 -25.74 -11.67
C VAL A 560 29.85 -25.77 -10.18
N ALA A 561 29.12 -25.08 -9.29
CA ALA A 561 29.47 -25.00 -7.86
C ALA A 561 28.54 -25.83 -6.95
N PRO A 562 28.96 -26.10 -5.69
CA PRO A 562 28.13 -26.79 -4.69
C PRO A 562 26.89 -25.98 -4.27
N ARG A 563 25.87 -26.70 -3.78
CA ARG A 563 24.64 -26.09 -3.28
C ARG A 563 24.93 -25.17 -2.09
N ILE A 564 24.36 -23.97 -2.11
CA ILE A 564 24.33 -23.05 -0.97
C ILE A 564 22.96 -23.08 -0.29
N ARG A 565 22.93 -23.05 1.04
CA ARG A 565 21.67 -22.96 1.79
C ARG A 565 21.30 -21.49 1.98
N ALA A 566 20.22 -21.05 1.35
CA ALA A 566 19.89 -19.64 1.26
C ALA A 566 18.41 -19.35 1.51
N THR A 567 18.09 -18.12 1.92
CA THR A 567 16.73 -17.59 1.95
C THR A 567 16.62 -16.37 1.05
N TYR A 568 15.43 -16.08 0.51
CA TYR A 568 15.24 -14.97 -0.41
C TYR A 568 14.44 -13.83 0.24
N HIS A 569 14.96 -12.61 0.13
CA HIS A 569 14.22 -11.39 0.44
C HIS A 569 13.66 -10.76 -0.83
N ASP A 570 12.33 -10.81 -0.98
CA ASP A 570 11.59 -10.13 -2.04
C ASP A 570 11.68 -8.59 -1.88
N PRO A 571 12.39 -7.88 -2.79
CA PRO A 571 12.40 -6.42 -2.78
C PRO A 571 11.00 -5.88 -3.10
N CYS A 572 10.52 -4.90 -2.31
CA CYS A 572 9.16 -4.40 -2.49
C CYS A 572 8.91 -3.79 -3.88
N ASP A 573 9.92 -3.15 -4.47
CA ASP A 573 9.83 -2.44 -5.76
C ASP A 573 9.56 -3.37 -6.95
N ILE A 574 10.13 -4.57 -7.01
CA ILE A 574 9.83 -5.55 -8.07
C ILE A 574 8.75 -6.56 -7.66
N GLY A 575 8.66 -6.86 -6.36
CA GLY A 575 7.66 -7.79 -5.83
C GLY A 575 6.29 -7.15 -5.71
N ARG A 576 6.10 -6.29 -4.69
CA ARG A 576 4.77 -5.72 -4.42
C ARG A 576 4.28 -4.78 -5.52
N HIS A 577 5.17 -4.05 -6.18
CA HIS A 577 4.72 -3.14 -7.24
C HIS A 577 4.50 -3.89 -8.56
N ASP A 578 5.38 -4.83 -8.92
CA ASP A 578 5.40 -5.39 -10.29
C ASP A 578 5.10 -6.89 -10.38
N GLY A 579 4.95 -7.58 -9.24
CA GLY A 579 4.53 -8.98 -9.17
C GLY A 579 5.64 -10.00 -9.48
N ILE A 580 6.89 -9.57 -9.54
CA ILE A 580 8.04 -10.44 -9.83
C ILE A 580 8.41 -11.19 -8.54
N TYR A 581 8.01 -12.46 -8.48
CA TYR A 581 8.21 -13.34 -7.31
C TYR A 581 8.74 -14.72 -7.70
N LEU A 582 8.30 -15.24 -8.85
CA LEU A 582 8.57 -16.60 -9.26
C LEU A 582 9.94 -16.71 -9.94
N GLU A 583 10.27 -15.74 -10.79
CA GLU A 583 11.50 -15.62 -11.56
C GLU A 583 12.75 -15.75 -10.67
N PRO A 584 12.93 -14.95 -9.60
CA PRO A 584 14.11 -15.10 -8.72
C PRO A 584 14.18 -16.49 -8.07
N ARG A 585 13.05 -17.06 -7.64
CA ARG A 585 13.02 -18.38 -7.00
C ARG A 585 13.38 -19.50 -7.98
N ILE A 586 12.90 -19.43 -9.22
CA ILE A 586 13.28 -20.39 -10.26
C ILE A 586 14.78 -20.28 -10.56
N VAL A 587 15.29 -19.06 -10.74
CA VAL A 587 16.73 -18.83 -10.95
C VAL A 587 17.54 -19.49 -9.83
N LEU A 588 17.22 -19.20 -8.56
CA LEU A 588 17.94 -19.75 -7.41
C LEU A 588 17.92 -21.29 -7.35
N LYS A 589 16.80 -21.92 -7.69
CA LYS A 589 16.70 -23.38 -7.81
C LYS A 589 17.52 -23.93 -8.97
N LEU A 590 17.47 -23.27 -10.13
CA LEU A 590 18.22 -23.66 -11.34
C LEU A 590 19.73 -23.50 -11.15
N VAL A 591 20.17 -22.55 -10.31
CA VAL A 591 21.57 -22.40 -9.92
C VAL A 591 21.91 -23.11 -8.61
N GLY A 592 21.15 -24.15 -8.25
CA GLY A 592 21.56 -25.13 -7.25
C GLY A 592 21.42 -24.69 -5.80
N SER A 593 20.73 -23.59 -5.50
CA SER A 593 20.50 -23.18 -4.10
C SER A 593 19.50 -24.10 -3.39
N ASP A 594 19.80 -24.50 -2.16
CA ASP A 594 18.83 -25.04 -1.20
C ASP A 594 18.06 -23.87 -0.58
N LEU A 595 16.95 -23.50 -1.23
CA LEU A 595 16.15 -22.33 -0.85
C LEU A 595 15.21 -22.65 0.31
N VAL A 596 15.47 -22.06 1.47
CA VAL A 596 14.62 -22.10 2.66
C VAL A 596 13.93 -20.76 2.86
N GLU A 597 12.61 -20.76 2.81
CA GLU A 597 11.82 -19.52 2.85
C GLU A 597 11.61 -19.01 4.28
N MET A 598 11.61 -17.69 4.44
CA MET A 598 11.11 -17.03 5.66
C MET A 598 9.59 -17.20 5.76
N GLU A 599 9.00 -16.93 6.94
CA GLU A 599 7.53 -16.97 7.11
C GLU A 599 6.82 -15.96 6.19
N LYS A 600 7.41 -14.77 6.03
CA LYS A 600 6.86 -13.65 5.25
C LYS A 600 7.61 -13.47 3.94
N ILE A 601 6.97 -13.89 2.84
CA ILE A 601 7.49 -13.88 1.47
C ILE A 601 6.51 -13.21 0.50
N GLU A 602 6.93 -13.00 -0.73
CA GLU A 602 6.12 -12.47 -1.83
C GLU A 602 5.41 -11.15 -1.47
N GLU A 603 4.08 -11.07 -1.66
CA GLU A 603 3.27 -9.89 -1.31
C GLU A 603 3.31 -9.57 0.19
N ASP A 604 3.57 -10.58 1.03
CA ASP A 604 3.66 -10.48 2.48
C ASP A 604 5.08 -10.21 3.02
N SER A 605 6.09 -10.13 2.16
CA SER A 605 7.49 -9.89 2.52
C SER A 605 7.68 -8.67 3.44
N PHE A 606 8.38 -8.85 4.56
CA PHE A 606 8.65 -7.77 5.51
C PHE A 606 9.73 -6.82 4.95
N CYS A 607 9.65 -5.53 5.28
CA CYS A 607 10.56 -4.51 4.73
C CYS A 607 12.02 -4.74 5.13
N CYS A 608 12.97 -4.47 4.23
CA CYS A 608 14.41 -4.50 4.52
C CYS A 608 14.92 -3.32 5.37
N GLY A 609 14.13 -2.25 5.50
CA GLY A 609 14.49 -1.03 6.24
C GLY A 609 15.15 0.06 5.40
N GLY A 610 15.60 -0.23 4.17
CA GLY A 610 16.27 0.77 3.30
C GLY A 610 15.32 1.75 2.63
N GLY A 611 14.19 1.26 2.10
CA GLY A 611 13.29 2.02 1.21
C GLY A 611 12.61 3.25 1.83
N GLY A 612 11.98 4.07 0.98
CA GLY A 612 11.16 5.21 1.38
C GLY A 612 11.92 6.38 2.04
N LEU A 613 13.24 6.45 1.86
CA LEU A 613 14.15 7.41 2.53
C LEU A 613 14.10 7.33 4.05
N LEU A 614 13.63 6.21 4.61
CA LEU A 614 13.48 6.06 6.06
C LEU A 614 14.83 6.21 6.78
N LYS A 615 15.91 5.72 6.18
CA LYS A 615 17.28 5.87 6.72
C LYS A 615 17.68 7.34 6.92
N LEU A 616 17.20 8.25 6.07
CA LEU A 616 17.50 9.69 6.15
C LEU A 616 16.56 10.44 7.09
N SER A 617 15.29 10.03 7.16
CA SER A 617 14.30 10.69 8.03
C SER A 617 14.32 10.16 9.46
N ASN A 618 14.62 8.87 9.67
CA ASN A 618 14.72 8.20 10.96
C ASN A 618 15.62 6.95 10.86
N SER A 619 16.93 7.15 11.03
CA SER A 619 17.95 6.11 10.88
C SER A 619 17.84 4.98 11.92
N ASP A 620 17.45 5.30 13.17
CA ASP A 620 17.21 4.33 14.23
C ASP A 620 16.07 3.38 13.87
N LEU A 621 14.94 3.93 13.42
CA LEU A 621 13.80 3.11 13.01
C LEU A 621 14.12 2.25 11.78
N SER A 622 14.84 2.81 10.80
CA SER A 622 15.35 2.05 9.65
C SER A 622 16.21 0.87 10.09
N GLY A 623 17.15 1.08 11.01
CA GLY A 623 18.02 0.04 11.57
C GLY A 623 17.25 -1.03 12.33
N LYS A 624 16.25 -0.65 13.13
CA LYS A 624 15.37 -1.64 13.79
C LYS A 624 14.67 -2.54 12.78
N VAL A 625 14.14 -1.96 11.69
CA VAL A 625 13.46 -2.71 10.62
C VAL A 625 14.42 -3.69 9.94
N SER A 626 15.64 -3.27 9.63
CA SER A 626 16.62 -4.14 8.97
C SER A 626 17.08 -5.29 9.88
N ILE A 627 17.31 -5.02 11.17
CA ILE A 627 17.67 -6.04 12.18
C ILE A 627 16.55 -7.08 12.31
N GLU A 628 15.29 -6.65 12.41
CA GLU A 628 14.15 -7.56 12.52
C GLU A 628 14.04 -8.47 11.28
N ARG A 629 14.25 -7.92 10.07
CA ARG A 629 14.23 -8.76 8.87
C ARG A 629 15.41 -9.73 8.81
N ALA A 630 16.61 -9.30 9.21
CA ALA A 630 17.77 -10.17 9.28
C ALA A 630 17.59 -11.29 10.32
N LYS A 631 16.89 -11.02 11.42
CA LYS A 631 16.53 -12.02 12.43
C LYS A 631 15.60 -13.09 11.87
N GLN A 632 14.54 -12.69 11.17
CA GLN A 632 13.63 -13.62 10.48
C GLN A 632 14.38 -14.52 9.49
N ALA A 633 15.36 -13.96 8.78
CA ALA A 633 16.22 -14.74 7.89
C ALA A 633 17.09 -15.75 8.66
N ALA A 634 17.68 -15.33 9.79
CA ALA A 634 18.52 -16.21 10.64
C ALA A 634 17.73 -17.39 11.22
N GLU A 635 16.46 -17.18 11.57
CA GLU A 635 15.57 -18.21 12.12
C GLU A 635 15.29 -19.36 11.14
N THR A 636 15.46 -19.15 9.83
CA THR A 636 15.39 -20.23 8.81
C THR A 636 16.60 -21.18 8.86
N GLY A 637 17.69 -20.72 9.48
CA GLY A 637 19.02 -21.35 9.47
C GLY A 637 19.79 -21.19 8.16
N ALA A 638 19.31 -20.38 7.22
CA ALA A 638 20.05 -20.08 5.99
C ALA A 638 21.46 -19.54 6.30
N GLU A 639 22.40 -19.76 5.38
CA GLU A 639 23.74 -19.16 5.45
C GLU A 639 23.79 -17.84 4.69
N PHE A 640 22.93 -17.71 3.68
CA PHE A 640 22.85 -16.55 2.80
C PHE A 640 21.44 -15.97 2.79
N ILE A 641 21.34 -14.64 2.91
CA ILE A 641 20.18 -13.88 2.49
C ILE A 641 20.44 -13.42 1.05
N ILE A 642 19.59 -13.84 0.13
CA ILE A 642 19.68 -13.41 -1.27
C ILE A 642 18.61 -12.36 -1.52
N THR A 643 18.94 -11.31 -2.26
CA THR A 643 17.97 -10.32 -2.73
C THR A 643 18.28 -9.92 -4.17
N ALA A 644 17.43 -9.11 -4.80
CA ALA A 644 17.64 -8.63 -6.17
C ALA A 644 17.54 -7.10 -6.21
N CYS A 645 18.26 -6.46 -5.28
CA CYS A 645 18.27 -5.02 -5.11
C CYS A 645 19.46 -4.63 -4.22
N PRO A 646 20.46 -3.91 -4.74
CA PRO A 646 21.65 -3.49 -3.99
C PRO A 646 21.32 -2.66 -2.75
N PHE A 647 20.20 -1.92 -2.76
CA PHE A 647 19.79 -1.15 -1.59
C PHE A 647 19.21 -2.02 -0.48
N CYS A 648 18.44 -3.06 -0.83
CA CYS A 648 18.00 -4.07 0.13
C CYS A 648 19.21 -4.83 0.68
N GLU A 649 20.16 -5.20 -0.19
CA GLU A 649 21.39 -5.88 0.19
C GLU A 649 22.16 -5.07 1.24
N LEU A 650 22.39 -3.76 0.99
CA LEU A 650 23.06 -2.87 1.94
C LEU A 650 22.37 -2.85 3.30
N SER A 651 21.05 -2.63 3.33
CA SER A 651 20.30 -2.58 4.59
C SER A 651 20.27 -3.92 5.33
N LEU A 652 20.15 -5.03 4.60
CA LEU A 652 20.17 -6.37 5.18
C LEU A 652 21.56 -6.75 5.68
N ARG A 653 22.65 -6.32 5.03
CA ARG A 653 24.02 -6.47 5.53
C ARG A 653 24.18 -5.77 6.87
N GLU A 654 23.75 -4.51 6.97
CA GLU A 654 23.78 -3.76 8.23
C GLU A 654 22.96 -4.46 9.35
N GLY A 655 21.77 -4.94 9.00
CA GLY A 655 20.90 -5.69 9.92
C GLY A 655 21.55 -7.01 10.39
N ALA A 656 22.13 -7.79 9.47
CA ALA A 656 22.78 -9.06 9.77
C ALA A 656 24.05 -8.88 10.64
N GLN A 657 24.86 -7.85 10.36
CA GLN A 657 26.05 -7.52 11.15
C GLN A 657 25.72 -7.09 12.59
N SER A 658 24.51 -6.59 12.83
CA SER A 658 24.04 -6.20 14.15
C SER A 658 23.59 -7.40 15.00
N LEU A 659 23.47 -8.59 14.42
CA LEU A 659 23.10 -9.82 15.13
C LEU A 659 24.36 -10.48 15.74
N LYS A 660 24.42 -10.59 17.06
CA LYS A 660 25.56 -11.20 17.77
C LYS A 660 25.75 -12.67 17.37
N GLY A 661 26.98 -13.05 17.04
CA GLY A 661 27.37 -14.43 16.73
C GLY A 661 26.86 -14.95 15.38
N ASN A 662 26.22 -14.11 14.57
CA ASN A 662 25.67 -14.52 13.30
C ASN A 662 26.73 -14.55 12.19
N LYS A 663 26.63 -15.56 11.30
CA LYS A 663 27.48 -15.73 10.11
C LYS A 663 26.74 -15.47 8.79
N LEU A 664 25.48 -15.00 8.86
CA LEU A 664 24.68 -14.69 7.67
C LEU A 664 25.43 -13.73 6.73
N LYS A 665 25.64 -14.20 5.50
CA LYS A 665 26.09 -13.36 4.40
C LYS A 665 24.88 -12.88 3.63
N VAL A 666 24.98 -11.70 3.02
CA VAL A 666 23.94 -11.16 2.15
C VAL A 666 24.55 -10.96 0.78
N LEU A 667 23.86 -11.41 -0.27
CA LEU A 667 24.31 -11.33 -1.66
C LEU A 667 23.16 -10.88 -2.56
N ASP A 668 23.50 -10.21 -3.65
CA ASP A 668 22.56 -10.06 -4.77
C ASP A 668 22.46 -11.36 -5.58
N ILE A 669 21.29 -11.60 -6.18
CA ILE A 669 21.04 -12.75 -7.04
C ILE A 669 22.03 -12.84 -8.20
N THR A 670 22.51 -11.71 -8.75
CA THR A 670 23.52 -11.75 -9.81
C THR A 670 24.84 -12.33 -9.31
N GLU A 671 25.26 -11.99 -8.08
CA GLU A 671 26.48 -12.53 -7.49
C GLU A 671 26.35 -14.04 -7.29
N VAL A 672 25.20 -14.48 -6.78
CA VAL A 672 24.92 -15.91 -6.59
C VAL A 672 24.98 -16.66 -7.91
N VAL A 673 24.35 -16.16 -8.98
CA VAL A 673 24.41 -16.80 -10.29
C VAL A 673 25.84 -16.87 -10.80
N ALA A 674 26.59 -15.76 -10.78
CA ALA A 674 27.97 -15.74 -11.26
C ALA A 674 28.87 -16.71 -10.50
N ILE A 675 28.69 -16.82 -9.19
CA ILE A 675 29.44 -17.78 -8.34
C ILE A 675 29.05 -19.22 -8.69
N GLN A 676 27.76 -19.50 -8.78
CA GLN A 676 27.25 -20.85 -9.02
C GLN A 676 27.55 -21.36 -10.44
N THR A 677 27.79 -20.46 -11.39
CA THR A 677 28.25 -20.77 -12.76
C THR A 677 29.77 -20.66 -12.91
N GLY A 678 30.51 -20.47 -11.81
CA GLY A 678 31.98 -20.46 -11.81
C GLY A 678 32.61 -19.27 -12.53
N LEU A 679 31.84 -18.22 -12.77
CA LEU A 679 32.33 -16.96 -13.35
C LEU A 679 33.06 -16.12 -12.30
N LEU A 680 32.72 -16.26 -11.02
CA LEU A 680 33.35 -15.54 -9.92
C LEU A 680 33.60 -16.46 -8.71
N PRO A 681 34.66 -16.20 -7.91
CA PRO A 681 34.90 -16.96 -6.70
C PRO A 681 33.95 -16.54 -5.56
N LEU A 682 33.59 -17.49 -4.68
CA LEU A 682 32.89 -17.20 -3.42
C LEU A 682 33.87 -16.68 -2.36
N TYR A 683 33.60 -15.49 -1.82
CA TYR A 683 34.47 -14.78 -0.88
C TYR A 683 34.27 -15.12 0.60
#